data_AF-A0AA88N8M2-F1
#
_entry.id   AF-A0AA88N8M2-F1
#
_cell.length_a   1.000
_cell.length_b   1.000
_cell.length_c   1.000
_cell.angle_alpha   90.00
_cell.angle_beta   90.00
_cell.angle_gamma   90.00
#
_symmetry.space_group_name_H-M   'P 1'
#
loop_
_entity.id
_entity.type
_entity.pdbx_description
1 polymer ?
#
loop_
_entity_poly.entity_id
_entity_poly.type
_entity_poly.pdbx_seq_one_letter_code
_entity_poly.pdbx_strand_id
1 'polypeptide(L)'
;MAFMPLFTKSKKHQDITHDAILQTTADVCIQQALNKGRKFVLKLPMNVNSVAEACSSSKSAKSFQRSIDEINHYNAWVDFWKFFKSSYHFCNEKFLAGRDIITEGVSAAKYSVKRGRYETARKQIGKILHPLQDFYSHSNWIEMGKRKPYSNLIKPNTPIDNIADSETCRKCTRSICRGNILEDVIKKQKLTSSYFGWSKPKGKCSHGGKGDPSSWFQGGINKDTDSSSHGYLHYEAASVATAATGELLQDIRAAIGDSEFLRLMGFSQTSVLCFVIDTTASMSRDIDEVKRFTSSLIDSKVGTAVQPSEYILVPFNDPDYGPLTRTSDPNVFKRELNALRAHDGGDNPEMCLSGLKLALTGSPPQTQIFVFTDADAKDKWLASTVKALIEKTKSVVNYMLTPQHRRRHKRESTQLNEVYYDLAQASGGQAIEVTKETLGQATSIIADISSSTLVTLFQAVRNPVDTENFSVFVDSSVQNLTIYITGNSPDYTITSPSGVSQSSTELNGMLGLIQRVGNFHTVRPNIAEQVGLWLFSIKSTQMYTIKVVGQSAVDFMYDFVELSQGLHPSYSVLNSRPANGNVTLLVSMVGGDSVSLTEVSLVKASSSISLNGSLEEVASGQYLVTFNSIPAREFTVRVFGQISVSRYTANTFQRQSPTQFQASTVTITTQPVGTMEPGKQFTLPFTLANNGTAGSFNINVSNDHNFETQFNTSITLESGVSVNDTVTLTLPENTPSGTDVTVTIEAEAVDGSDSNYAVLRIAIIAPITDFTPPLCEAVSVNANCSGNCSLSSWYLTANVTDGNGSGIQSVRILKGNGNLTTTTVFSDTGVNVTMVIYNASCCSQFLELVAVDEAGNVASCFNFVRATELSTSTAPPVTATSMSHLIHQTGTNSAECYLILPVLLWLNVGVSVYQFMQL
;
A
#
# COMPACT_ATOMS: atom_id res chain seq x y z
N MET A 1 -20.56 9.56 -0.55
CA MET A 1 -20.28 10.99 -0.47
C MET A 1 -19.58 11.22 0.85
N ALA A 2 -18.28 11.00 0.93
CA ALA A 2 -17.56 11.14 2.19
C ALA A 2 -17.03 12.55 2.45
N PHE A 3 -16.38 12.69 3.61
CA PHE A 3 -15.50 13.79 3.93
C PHE A 3 -14.66 14.22 2.71
N MET A 4 -14.79 15.49 2.29
CA MET A 4 -14.23 15.99 1.02
C MET A 4 -12.71 15.78 0.94
N PRO A 5 -12.22 14.92 0.02
CA PRO A 5 -10.80 14.51 -0.06
C PRO A 5 -9.82 15.64 -0.39
N LEU A 6 -10.23 16.65 -1.16
CA LEU A 6 -9.35 17.72 -1.64
C LEU A 6 -9.88 19.12 -1.24
N PHE A 7 -8.95 20.03 -0.92
CA PHE A 7 -9.18 21.48 -0.76
C PHE A 7 -10.05 21.99 0.40
N THR A 8 -10.21 21.23 1.50
CA THR A 8 -10.91 21.71 2.72
C THR A 8 -9.98 21.82 3.93
N LYS A 9 -10.32 22.72 4.86
CA LYS A 9 -9.71 22.81 6.21
C LYS A 9 -10.36 21.86 7.23
N SER A 10 -11.43 21.17 6.83
CA SER A 10 -12.13 20.17 7.64
C SER A 10 -11.31 18.88 7.72
N LYS A 11 -11.47 18.09 8.79
CA LYS A 11 -10.77 16.81 8.96
C LYS A 11 -11.32 15.80 7.96
N LYS A 12 -10.48 15.19 7.12
CA LYS A 12 -10.88 14.31 6.02
C LYS A 12 -10.79 12.82 6.37
N HIS A 13 -11.31 11.94 5.51
CA HIS A 13 -11.12 10.48 5.63
C HIS A 13 -9.65 10.08 5.70
N GLN A 14 -8.80 10.76 4.91
CA GLN A 14 -7.36 10.52 4.92
C GLN A 14 -6.74 10.86 6.28
N ASP A 15 -7.17 11.96 6.92
CA ASP A 15 -6.69 12.36 8.24
C ASP A 15 -7.17 11.39 9.33
N ILE A 16 -8.45 11.00 9.28
CA ILE A 16 -9.05 10.02 10.20
C ILE A 16 -8.30 8.68 10.14
N THR A 17 -8.03 8.21 8.91
CA THR A 17 -7.32 6.96 8.66
C THR A 17 -5.86 7.05 9.10
N HIS A 18 -5.16 8.13 8.73
CA HIS A 18 -3.78 8.38 9.10
C HIS A 18 -3.60 8.41 10.62
N ASP A 19 -4.40 9.20 11.34
CA ASP A 19 -4.32 9.33 12.80
C ASP A 19 -4.55 8.00 13.51
N ALA A 20 -5.57 7.24 13.08
CA ALA A 20 -5.88 5.94 13.66
C ALA A 20 -4.77 4.91 13.42
N ILE A 21 -4.15 4.90 12.24
CA ILE A 21 -3.01 4.01 11.94
C ILE A 21 -1.79 4.38 12.79
N LEU A 22 -1.44 5.67 12.89
CA LEU A 22 -0.32 6.13 13.70
C LEU A 22 -0.51 5.73 15.16
N GLN A 23 -1.69 6.00 15.74
CA GLN A 23 -2.01 5.67 17.12
C GLN A 23 -1.95 4.15 17.37
N THR A 24 -2.63 3.36 16.52
CA THR A 24 -2.68 1.89 16.70
C THR A 24 -1.29 1.27 16.57
N THR A 25 -0.47 1.76 15.64
CA THR A 25 0.91 1.30 15.46
C THR A 25 1.79 1.69 16.65
N ALA A 26 1.67 2.92 17.13
CA ALA A 26 2.37 3.37 18.34
C ALA A 26 2.01 2.50 19.56
N ASP A 27 0.72 2.18 19.74
CA ASP A 27 0.25 1.30 20.80
C ASP A 27 0.88 -0.09 20.72
N VAL A 28 1.05 -0.66 19.51
CA VAL A 28 1.75 -1.94 19.32
C VAL A 28 3.19 -1.83 19.79
N CYS A 29 3.89 -0.77 19.38
CA CYS A 29 5.29 -0.56 19.74
C CYS A 29 5.49 -0.28 21.24
N ILE A 30 4.55 0.43 21.88
CA ILE A 30 4.52 0.61 23.34
C ILE A 30 4.46 -0.75 24.03
N GLN A 31 3.52 -1.61 23.64
CA GLN A 31 3.38 -2.94 24.25
C GLN A 31 4.63 -3.80 24.04
N GLN A 32 5.22 -3.80 22.84
CA GLN A 32 6.47 -4.51 22.59
C GLN A 32 7.65 -3.97 23.41
N ALA A 33 7.74 -2.66 23.61
CA ALA A 33 8.76 -2.04 24.43
C ALA A 33 8.60 -2.41 25.91
N LEU A 34 7.37 -2.34 26.44
CA LEU A 34 7.03 -2.74 27.81
C LEU A 34 7.38 -4.21 28.07
N ASN A 35 7.01 -5.11 27.14
CA ASN A 35 7.33 -6.54 27.24
C ASN A 35 8.84 -6.82 27.24
N LYS A 36 9.64 -5.94 26.62
CA LYS A 36 11.12 -6.01 26.59
C LYS A 36 11.78 -5.22 27.72
N GLY A 37 11.02 -4.64 28.66
CA GLY A 37 11.54 -3.80 29.74
C GLY A 37 12.24 -2.52 29.25
N ARG A 38 11.93 -2.06 28.03
CA ARG A 38 12.54 -0.87 27.42
C ARG A 38 11.70 0.37 27.71
N LYS A 39 12.36 1.50 27.97
CA LYS A 39 11.69 2.81 28.02
C LYS A 39 11.20 3.18 26.62
N PHE A 40 9.95 3.60 26.51
CA PHE A 40 9.36 4.07 25.26
C PHE A 40 9.20 5.60 25.31
N VAL A 41 9.63 6.29 24.26
CA VAL A 41 9.52 7.75 24.13
C VAL A 41 8.89 8.04 22.77
N LEU A 42 7.69 8.57 22.78
CA LEU A 42 7.01 9.08 21.58
C LEU A 42 7.15 10.59 21.53
N LYS A 43 7.76 11.10 20.46
CA LYS A 43 7.83 12.53 20.21
C LYS A 43 6.48 13.01 19.68
N LEU A 44 6.07 14.21 20.10
CA LEU A 44 4.89 14.90 19.58
C LEU A 44 5.32 16.09 18.72
N PRO A 45 4.58 16.44 17.65
CA PRO A 45 3.38 15.77 17.16
C PRO A 45 3.67 14.37 16.59
N MET A 46 2.66 13.49 16.61
CA MET A 46 2.78 12.14 16.07
C MET A 46 2.72 12.20 14.54
N ASN A 47 3.81 11.77 13.90
CA ASN A 47 3.93 11.58 12.45
C ASN A 47 4.65 10.26 12.15
N VAL A 48 4.71 9.87 10.87
CA VAL A 48 5.32 8.62 10.41
C VAL A 48 6.74 8.42 10.95
N ASN A 49 7.58 9.45 10.94
CA ASN A 49 8.97 9.35 11.40
C ASN A 49 9.05 9.20 12.92
N SER A 50 8.27 9.98 13.67
CA SER A 50 8.24 9.89 15.14
C SER A 50 7.79 8.51 15.62
N VAL A 51 6.80 7.89 14.94
CA VAL A 51 6.33 6.53 15.25
C VAL A 51 7.38 5.50 14.82
N ALA A 52 7.94 5.63 13.61
CA ALA A 52 8.99 4.74 13.14
C ALA A 52 10.21 4.73 14.08
N GLU A 53 10.65 5.92 14.53
CA GLU A 53 11.70 6.09 15.54
C GLU A 53 11.31 5.45 16.89
N ALA A 54 10.10 5.72 17.40
CA ALA A 54 9.64 5.19 18.68
C ALA A 54 9.54 3.64 18.67
N CYS A 55 9.20 3.07 17.52
CA CYS A 55 9.22 1.63 17.26
C CYS A 55 10.63 1.05 17.06
N SER A 56 11.70 1.85 17.22
CA SER A 56 13.09 1.46 16.96
C SER A 56 13.35 0.98 15.52
N SER A 57 12.61 1.54 14.54
CA SER A 57 12.63 1.13 13.14
C SER A 57 12.56 2.33 12.19
N SER A 58 13.38 3.36 12.43
CA SER A 58 13.38 4.61 11.64
C SER A 58 13.54 4.38 10.13
N LYS A 59 14.28 3.33 9.73
CA LYS A 59 14.46 2.92 8.32
C LYS A 59 13.19 2.40 7.64
N SER A 60 12.12 2.15 8.39
CA SER A 60 10.81 1.73 7.87
C SER A 60 9.88 2.91 7.59
N ALA A 61 10.30 4.16 7.80
CA ALA A 61 9.44 5.33 7.59
C ALA A 61 8.84 5.38 6.16
N LYS A 62 9.65 5.08 5.12
CA LYS A 62 9.19 5.05 3.72
C LYS A 62 8.11 3.99 3.48
N SER A 63 8.33 2.76 3.95
CA SER A 63 7.37 1.66 3.79
C SER A 63 6.12 1.85 4.65
N PHE A 64 6.25 2.51 5.81
CA PHE A 64 5.12 2.88 6.65
C PHE A 64 4.26 3.96 5.99
N GLN A 65 4.87 5.04 5.49
CA GLN A 65 4.16 6.07 4.72
C GLN A 65 3.42 5.44 3.53
N ARG A 66 4.10 4.57 2.76
CA ARG A 66 3.48 3.85 1.64
C ARG A 66 2.25 3.06 2.06
N SER A 67 2.33 2.37 3.20
CA SER A 67 1.22 1.55 3.71
C SER A 67 0.02 2.42 4.07
N ILE A 68 0.25 3.60 4.65
CA ILE A 68 -0.80 4.58 4.93
C ILE A 68 -1.38 5.15 3.63
N ASP A 69 -0.52 5.55 2.68
CA ASP A 69 -0.92 6.10 1.38
C ASP A 69 -1.77 5.09 0.60
N GLU A 70 -1.42 3.80 0.63
CA GLU A 70 -2.18 2.73 -0.03
C GLU A 70 -3.57 2.56 0.59
N ILE A 71 -3.68 2.54 1.92
CA ILE A 71 -4.97 2.46 2.63
C ILE A 71 -5.82 3.71 2.33
N ASN A 72 -5.22 4.89 2.37
CA ASN A 72 -5.88 6.17 2.06
C ASN A 72 -6.34 6.23 0.60
N HIS A 73 -5.53 5.72 -0.33
CA HIS A 73 -5.90 5.63 -1.73
C HIS A 73 -7.16 4.78 -1.90
N TYR A 74 -7.20 3.57 -1.32
CA TYR A 74 -8.38 2.71 -1.43
C TYR A 74 -9.59 3.19 -0.63
N ASN A 75 -9.40 4.05 0.38
CA ASN A 75 -10.48 4.80 1.01
C ASN A 75 -11.06 5.84 0.04
N ALA A 76 -10.23 6.69 -0.56
CA ALA A 76 -10.66 7.69 -1.55
C ALA A 76 -11.28 7.08 -2.82
N TRP A 77 -10.77 5.91 -3.22
CA TRP A 77 -11.24 5.13 -4.36
C TRP A 77 -12.71 4.74 -4.24
N VAL A 78 -13.24 4.53 -3.03
CA VAL A 78 -14.66 4.21 -2.82
C VAL A 78 -15.55 5.38 -3.23
N ASP A 79 -15.18 6.61 -2.92
CA ASP A 79 -15.92 7.80 -3.36
C ASP A 79 -15.90 7.96 -4.88
N PHE A 80 -14.78 7.63 -5.54
CA PHE A 80 -14.66 7.72 -6.99
C PHE A 80 -15.56 6.69 -7.69
N TRP A 81 -15.50 5.43 -7.24
CA TRP A 81 -16.05 4.29 -7.97
C TRP A 81 -17.39 3.75 -7.45
N LYS A 82 -17.75 4.07 -6.20
CA LYS A 82 -18.98 3.60 -5.55
C LYS A 82 -19.88 4.76 -5.11
N PHE A 83 -19.66 5.95 -5.66
CA PHE A 83 -20.36 7.20 -5.36
C PHE A 83 -21.89 7.07 -5.16
N PHE A 84 -22.59 6.42 -6.10
CA PHE A 84 -24.05 6.26 -6.06
C PHE A 84 -24.53 5.03 -5.28
N LYS A 85 -23.64 4.21 -4.73
CA LYS A 85 -24.00 2.98 -4.01
C LYS A 85 -24.19 3.27 -2.53
N SER A 86 -25.44 3.45 -2.11
CA SER A 86 -25.78 3.85 -0.73
C SER A 86 -25.19 2.96 0.37
N SER A 87 -24.98 1.67 0.11
CA SER A 87 -24.36 0.73 1.08
C SER A 87 -22.90 1.07 1.40
N TYR A 88 -22.15 1.67 0.48
CA TYR A 88 -20.77 2.09 0.70
C TYR A 88 -20.65 3.42 1.45
N HIS A 89 -21.78 4.10 1.68
CA HIS A 89 -21.83 5.42 2.30
C HIS A 89 -22.80 5.49 3.48
N PHE A 90 -23.34 4.34 3.94
CA PHE A 90 -24.38 4.28 4.98
C PHE A 90 -25.58 5.23 4.74
N CYS A 91 -25.92 5.43 3.47
CA CYS A 91 -27.09 6.21 3.06
C CYS A 91 -28.32 5.31 2.90
N ASN A 92 -29.49 5.93 2.82
CA ASN A 92 -30.77 5.29 2.53
C ASN A 92 -31.12 4.16 3.51
N GLU A 93 -30.68 4.27 4.76
CA GLU A 93 -30.88 3.30 5.85
C GLU A 93 -30.34 1.89 5.52
N LYS A 94 -29.37 1.79 4.60
CA LYS A 94 -28.69 0.54 4.21
C LYS A 94 -27.66 0.07 5.24
N PHE A 95 -28.00 0.12 6.53
CA PHE A 95 -27.10 -0.21 7.64
C PHE A 95 -26.58 -1.64 7.59
N LEU A 96 -27.46 -2.62 7.33
CA LEU A 96 -27.08 -4.03 7.26
C LEU A 96 -26.11 -4.27 6.09
N ALA A 97 -26.45 -3.82 4.89
CA ALA A 97 -25.58 -3.96 3.72
C ALA A 97 -24.23 -3.23 3.90
N GLY A 98 -24.20 -2.09 4.59
CA GLY A 98 -22.96 -1.39 4.94
C GLY A 98 -22.10 -2.17 5.93
N ARG A 99 -22.72 -2.78 6.96
CA ARG A 99 -22.04 -3.68 7.92
C ARG A 99 -21.50 -4.93 7.21
N ASP A 100 -22.26 -5.52 6.30
CA ASP A 100 -21.86 -6.72 5.58
C ASP A 100 -20.60 -6.44 4.73
N ILE A 101 -20.54 -5.30 4.02
CA ILE A 101 -19.32 -4.83 3.32
C ILE A 101 -18.12 -4.73 4.26
N ILE A 102 -18.31 -4.14 5.45
CA ILE A 102 -17.22 -3.97 6.42
C ILE A 102 -16.73 -5.34 6.92
N THR A 103 -17.65 -6.20 7.36
CA THR A 103 -17.32 -7.48 8.01
C THR A 103 -16.74 -8.51 7.03
N GLU A 104 -17.23 -8.56 5.79
CA GLU A 104 -16.62 -9.36 4.71
C GLU A 104 -15.21 -8.87 4.40
N GLY A 105 -15.00 -7.55 4.30
CA GLY A 105 -13.68 -6.98 4.03
C GLY A 105 -12.68 -7.12 5.18
N VAL A 106 -13.14 -7.06 6.45
CA VAL A 106 -12.29 -7.39 7.63
C VAL A 106 -11.79 -8.82 7.51
N SER A 107 -12.68 -9.76 7.19
CA SER A 107 -12.32 -11.17 7.03
C SER A 107 -11.35 -11.37 5.87
N ALA A 108 -11.60 -10.72 4.73
CA ALA A 108 -10.70 -10.75 3.58
C ALA A 108 -9.30 -10.20 3.92
N ALA A 109 -9.22 -9.12 4.69
CA ALA A 109 -7.95 -8.57 5.17
C ALA A 109 -7.20 -9.56 6.08
N LYS A 110 -7.90 -10.17 7.06
CA LYS A 110 -7.32 -11.16 7.97
C LYS A 110 -6.77 -12.38 7.22
N TYR A 111 -7.54 -12.96 6.30
CA TYR A 111 -7.08 -14.09 5.48
C TYR A 111 -5.89 -13.71 4.59
N SER A 112 -5.90 -12.53 3.99
CA SER A 112 -4.80 -12.04 3.16
C SER A 112 -3.51 -11.91 3.96
N VAL A 113 -3.57 -11.38 5.18
CA VAL A 113 -2.41 -11.31 6.09
C VAL A 113 -1.90 -12.70 6.48
N LYS A 114 -2.79 -13.65 6.80
CA LYS A 114 -2.41 -15.05 7.11
C LYS A 114 -1.65 -15.71 5.93
N ARG A 115 -1.80 -15.22 4.71
CA ARG A 115 -1.07 -15.65 3.49
C ARG A 115 0.11 -14.74 3.11
N GLY A 116 0.46 -13.76 3.94
CA GLY A 116 1.50 -12.77 3.65
C GLY A 116 1.16 -11.77 2.54
N ARG A 117 -0.10 -11.70 2.10
CA ARG A 117 -0.60 -10.81 1.03
C ARG A 117 -0.97 -9.42 1.58
N TYR A 118 0.03 -8.70 2.10
CA TYR A 118 -0.19 -7.42 2.81
C TYR A 118 -0.75 -6.30 1.93
N GLU A 119 -0.35 -6.21 0.66
CA GLU A 119 -0.91 -5.23 -0.29
C GLU A 119 -2.41 -5.45 -0.48
N THR A 120 -2.80 -6.70 -0.73
CA THR A 120 -4.20 -7.11 -0.81
C THR A 120 -4.96 -6.79 0.48
N ALA A 121 -4.36 -7.04 1.66
CA ALA A 121 -4.97 -6.69 2.94
C ALA A 121 -5.17 -5.17 3.12
N ARG A 122 -4.18 -4.34 2.80
CA ARG A 122 -4.27 -2.88 2.88
C ARG A 122 -5.34 -2.33 1.94
N LYS A 123 -5.45 -2.89 0.73
CA LYS A 123 -6.54 -2.60 -0.21
C LYS A 123 -7.91 -2.88 0.39
N GLN A 124 -8.11 -4.02 1.04
CA GLN A 124 -9.39 -4.34 1.69
C GLN A 124 -9.68 -3.38 2.85
N ILE A 125 -8.68 -3.09 3.68
CA ILE A 125 -8.80 -2.15 4.80
C ILE A 125 -9.21 -0.76 4.31
N GLY A 126 -8.53 -0.20 3.30
CA GLY A 126 -8.88 1.11 2.74
C GLY A 126 -10.34 1.17 2.27
N LYS A 127 -10.79 0.13 1.55
CA LYS A 127 -12.17 0.03 1.05
C LYS A 127 -13.23 -0.02 2.16
N ILE A 128 -12.97 -0.70 3.28
CA ILE A 128 -13.95 -0.82 4.38
C ILE A 128 -13.89 0.32 5.40
N LEU A 129 -12.75 0.99 5.52
CA LEU A 129 -12.64 2.18 6.38
C LEU A 129 -13.54 3.32 5.88
N HIS A 130 -13.73 3.43 4.57
CA HIS A 130 -14.60 4.43 3.98
C HIS A 130 -16.06 4.35 4.48
N PRO A 131 -16.81 3.24 4.28
CA PRO A 131 -18.16 3.11 4.81
C PRO A 131 -18.19 3.21 6.35
N LEU A 132 -17.19 2.69 7.06
CA LEU A 132 -17.13 2.80 8.52
C LEU A 132 -17.09 4.25 9.00
N GLN A 133 -16.32 5.10 8.32
CA GLN A 133 -16.20 6.53 8.63
C GLN A 133 -17.47 7.29 8.24
N ASP A 134 -18.03 6.98 7.06
CA ASP A 134 -19.28 7.55 6.54
C ASP A 134 -20.50 7.30 7.45
N PHE A 135 -20.52 6.19 8.18
CA PHE A 135 -21.58 5.96 9.16
C PHE A 135 -21.70 7.12 10.15
N TYR A 136 -20.59 7.70 10.62
CA TYR A 136 -20.61 8.77 11.62
C TYR A 136 -20.92 10.14 11.02
N SER A 137 -20.67 10.34 9.72
CA SER A 137 -21.04 11.58 9.02
C SER A 137 -22.48 11.56 8.51
N HIS A 138 -23.02 10.39 8.14
CA HIS A 138 -24.31 10.27 7.44
C HIS A 138 -25.44 9.70 8.28
N SER A 139 -25.16 9.13 9.45
CA SER A 139 -26.20 8.72 10.40
C SER A 139 -26.52 9.81 11.43
N ASN A 140 -27.56 9.57 12.24
CA ASN A 140 -27.88 10.38 13.42
C ASN A 140 -27.13 9.97 14.70
N TRP A 141 -26.05 9.16 14.61
CA TRP A 141 -25.34 8.63 15.78
C TRP A 141 -24.88 9.72 16.74
N ILE A 142 -24.31 10.80 16.21
CA ILE A 142 -23.79 11.92 17.01
C ILE A 142 -24.93 12.76 17.58
N GLU A 143 -26.01 12.93 16.83
CA GLU A 143 -27.23 13.64 17.22
C GLU A 143 -27.97 12.94 18.36
N MET A 144 -27.88 11.61 18.45
CA MET A 144 -28.37 10.83 19.59
C MET A 144 -27.53 11.00 20.87
N GLY A 145 -26.47 11.82 20.84
CA GLY A 145 -25.56 12.04 21.97
C GLY A 145 -24.51 10.94 22.12
N LYS A 146 -24.38 10.01 21.16
CA LYS A 146 -23.35 8.98 21.21
C LYS A 146 -21.99 9.59 20.87
N ARG A 147 -20.97 9.23 21.66
CA ARG A 147 -19.58 9.70 21.52
C ARG A 147 -18.56 8.57 21.54
N LYS A 148 -19.02 7.33 21.42
CA LYS A 148 -18.20 6.11 21.31
C LYS A 148 -18.50 5.42 19.98
N PRO A 149 -17.55 4.64 19.45
CA PRO A 149 -17.79 3.79 18.29
C PRO A 149 -19.00 2.87 18.47
N TYR A 150 -19.65 2.54 17.36
CA TYR A 150 -20.69 1.51 17.31
C TYR A 150 -20.06 0.18 16.87
N SER A 151 -19.57 -0.60 17.84
CA SER A 151 -18.86 -1.86 17.61
C SER A 151 -19.63 -2.88 16.77
N ASN A 152 -20.96 -2.78 16.69
CA ASN A 152 -21.79 -3.70 15.91
C ASN A 152 -21.53 -3.58 14.40
N LEU A 153 -20.93 -2.48 13.94
CA LEU A 153 -20.57 -2.28 12.52
C LEU A 153 -19.42 -3.19 12.07
N ILE A 154 -18.60 -3.68 12.99
CA ILE A 154 -17.45 -4.55 12.70
C ILE A 154 -17.66 -5.99 13.18
N LYS A 155 -18.84 -6.30 13.74
CA LYS A 155 -19.17 -7.62 14.31
C LYS A 155 -20.37 -8.24 13.57
N PRO A 156 -20.14 -9.26 12.72
CA PRO A 156 -21.17 -9.80 11.82
C PRO A 156 -22.37 -10.40 12.57
N ASN A 157 -22.12 -11.01 13.74
CA ASN A 157 -23.13 -11.68 14.56
C ASN A 157 -23.93 -10.75 15.49
N THR A 158 -23.63 -9.44 15.51
CA THR A 158 -24.36 -8.49 16.37
C THR A 158 -25.49 -7.81 15.60
N PRO A 159 -26.69 -7.70 16.19
CA PRO A 159 -27.81 -7.06 15.52
C PRO A 159 -27.60 -5.54 15.41
N ILE A 160 -28.10 -4.94 14.32
CA ILE A 160 -28.29 -3.49 14.23
C ILE A 160 -29.77 -3.22 14.47
N ASP A 161 -30.10 -2.89 15.71
CA ASP A 161 -31.49 -2.72 16.16
C ASP A 161 -31.96 -1.27 16.09
N ASN A 162 -33.28 -1.11 16.27
CA ASN A 162 -33.95 0.18 16.43
C ASN A 162 -33.78 1.13 15.22
N ILE A 163 -33.69 0.58 14.01
CA ILE A 163 -33.69 1.36 12.77
C ILE A 163 -35.07 2.03 12.60
N ALA A 164 -35.07 3.30 12.23
CA ALA A 164 -36.28 4.08 12.08
C ALA A 164 -37.11 3.62 10.87
N ASP A 165 -38.33 3.18 11.14
CA ASP A 165 -39.35 2.74 10.18
C ASP A 165 -40.37 3.83 9.81
N SER A 166 -40.36 4.95 10.54
CA SER A 166 -41.28 6.07 10.37
C SER A 166 -40.58 7.33 9.83
N GLU A 167 -41.32 8.44 9.76
CA GLU A 167 -40.74 9.77 9.52
C GLU A 167 -39.63 10.06 10.54
N THR A 168 -38.54 10.68 10.08
CA THR A 168 -37.35 10.96 10.88
C THR A 168 -36.88 12.40 10.85
N CYS A 169 -37.29 13.17 9.84
CA CYS A 169 -36.86 14.56 9.65
C CYS A 169 -38.01 15.47 9.19
N ARG A 170 -37.95 16.71 9.67
CA ARG A 170 -38.65 17.87 9.11
C ARG A 170 -37.71 18.68 8.21
N LYS A 171 -38.25 19.61 7.43
CA LYS A 171 -37.45 20.54 6.61
C LYS A 171 -36.61 21.46 7.49
N CYS A 172 -35.39 21.77 7.06
CA CYS A 172 -34.56 22.78 7.71
C CYS A 172 -35.09 24.19 7.43
N THR A 173 -35.05 25.04 8.46
CA THR A 173 -35.45 26.45 8.37
C THR A 173 -34.28 27.39 8.04
N ARG A 174 -33.04 26.88 8.14
CA ARG A 174 -31.78 27.60 7.89
C ARG A 174 -30.78 26.67 7.21
N SER A 175 -29.67 27.23 6.72
CA SER A 175 -28.56 26.45 6.15
C SER A 175 -27.95 25.47 7.16
N ILE A 176 -27.86 25.89 8.43
CA ILE A 176 -27.50 25.02 9.55
C ILE A 176 -28.78 24.34 10.06
N CYS A 177 -28.86 23.02 9.87
CA CYS A 177 -30.03 22.20 10.14
C CYS A 177 -30.11 21.75 11.62
N ARG A 178 -30.15 22.69 12.58
CA ARG A 178 -30.34 22.31 13.99
C ARG A 178 -31.78 21.86 14.26
N GLY A 179 -31.93 20.66 14.84
CA GLY A 179 -33.24 20.12 15.27
C GLY A 179 -34.16 19.69 14.13
N ASN A 180 -33.64 19.44 12.93
CA ASN A 180 -34.43 18.90 11.82
C ASN A 180 -34.86 17.44 12.07
N ILE A 181 -34.04 16.64 12.76
CA ILE A 181 -34.40 15.29 13.20
C ILE A 181 -35.54 15.38 14.22
N LEU A 182 -36.57 14.54 14.07
CA LEU A 182 -37.72 14.53 14.97
C LEU A 182 -37.30 14.17 16.39
N GLU A 183 -37.84 14.87 17.39
CA GLU A 183 -37.48 14.67 18.80
C GLU A 183 -37.76 13.23 19.24
N ASP A 184 -38.82 12.62 18.71
CA ASP A 184 -39.20 11.24 18.98
C ASP A 184 -38.15 10.23 18.49
N VAL A 185 -37.47 10.49 17.37
CA VAL A 185 -36.37 9.66 16.88
C VAL A 185 -35.20 9.70 17.87
N ILE A 186 -34.83 10.90 18.33
CA ILE A 186 -33.73 11.08 19.29
C ILE A 186 -34.09 10.49 20.66
N LYS A 187 -35.29 10.77 21.18
CA LYS A 187 -35.77 10.27 22.48
C LYS A 187 -35.87 8.76 22.52
N LYS A 188 -36.36 8.14 21.44
CA LYS A 188 -36.46 6.68 21.30
C LYS A 188 -35.16 6.03 20.83
N GLN A 189 -34.10 6.82 20.63
CA GLN A 189 -32.79 6.37 20.14
C GLN A 189 -32.87 5.57 18.83
N LYS A 190 -33.81 5.95 17.95
CA LYS A 190 -34.00 5.30 16.65
C LYS A 190 -32.88 5.70 15.69
N LEU A 191 -32.24 4.72 15.07
CA LEU A 191 -31.16 4.91 14.11
C LEU A 191 -31.73 5.27 12.73
N THR A 192 -31.25 6.35 12.14
CA THR A 192 -31.61 6.77 10.77
C THR A 192 -30.38 7.35 10.08
N SER A 193 -30.40 7.37 8.75
CA SER A 193 -29.35 7.96 7.93
C SER A 193 -29.90 8.96 6.93
N SER A 194 -29.01 9.71 6.32
CA SER A 194 -29.33 10.52 5.16
C SER A 194 -29.76 9.68 3.98
N TYR A 195 -30.70 10.22 3.20
CA TYR A 195 -31.01 9.74 1.87
C TYR A 195 -30.32 10.60 0.83
N PHE A 196 -29.59 9.95 -0.07
CA PHE A 196 -28.84 10.61 -1.14
C PHE A 196 -29.42 10.23 -2.50
N GLY A 197 -29.72 11.24 -3.33
CA GLY A 197 -30.13 11.04 -4.73
C GLY A 197 -31.13 12.07 -5.21
N TRP A 198 -31.81 11.75 -6.32
CA TRP A 198 -32.80 12.62 -6.94
C TRP A 198 -34.04 12.88 -6.07
N SER A 199 -34.41 11.89 -5.26
CA SER A 199 -35.55 11.98 -4.36
C SER A 199 -35.29 11.14 -3.10
N LYS A 200 -36.07 11.40 -2.07
CA LYS A 200 -36.06 10.63 -0.82
C LYS A 200 -37.50 10.30 -0.39
N PRO A 201 -37.69 9.24 0.42
CA PRO A 201 -39.00 8.97 1.01
C PRO A 201 -39.51 10.14 1.85
N LYS A 202 -40.83 10.32 1.88
CA LYS A 202 -41.48 11.39 2.65
C LYS A 202 -41.11 11.27 4.14
N GLY A 203 -40.78 12.41 4.76
CA GLY A 203 -40.43 12.48 6.17
C GLY A 203 -39.03 11.95 6.51
N LYS A 204 -38.24 11.46 5.55
CA LYS A 204 -36.84 11.07 5.80
C LYS A 204 -35.89 12.26 5.65
N CYS A 205 -34.69 12.12 6.21
CA CYS A 205 -33.63 13.13 6.13
C CYS A 205 -32.96 13.08 4.76
N SER A 206 -32.73 14.23 4.12
CA SER A 206 -31.83 14.25 2.95
C SER A 206 -30.39 14.19 3.46
N HIS A 207 -29.45 13.92 2.56
CA HIS A 207 -28.03 14.08 2.83
C HIS A 207 -27.67 15.53 3.03
N GLY A 208 -28.08 16.39 2.09
CA GLY A 208 -27.65 17.77 2.03
C GLY A 208 -26.47 17.98 1.09
N GLY A 209 -26.12 19.24 0.89
CA GLY A 209 -25.04 19.65 -0.02
C GLY A 209 -25.51 19.88 -1.45
N LYS A 210 -24.63 20.47 -2.26
CA LYS A 210 -24.95 20.83 -3.67
C LYS A 210 -25.25 19.61 -4.54
N GLY A 211 -24.71 18.45 -4.18
CA GLY A 211 -24.81 17.22 -4.95
C GLY A 211 -26.03 16.36 -4.67
N ASP A 212 -26.88 16.76 -3.71
CA ASP A 212 -28.08 16.03 -3.33
C ASP A 212 -29.34 16.81 -3.72
N PRO A 213 -29.91 16.58 -4.92
CA PRO A 213 -31.13 17.26 -5.37
C PRO A 213 -32.30 17.08 -4.40
N SER A 214 -32.38 15.96 -3.69
CA SER A 214 -33.44 15.72 -2.69
C SER A 214 -33.39 16.69 -1.51
N SER A 215 -32.29 17.42 -1.32
CA SER A 215 -32.08 18.38 -0.24
C SER A 215 -32.36 19.83 -0.62
N TRP A 216 -32.56 20.15 -1.91
CA TRP A 216 -32.78 21.52 -2.36
C TRP A 216 -34.00 22.13 -1.64
N PHE A 217 -33.77 23.22 -0.92
CA PHE A 217 -34.77 23.91 -0.06
C PHE A 217 -35.32 23.08 1.12
N GLN A 218 -34.71 21.94 1.43
CA GLN A 218 -35.11 21.05 2.54
C GLN A 218 -33.98 20.81 3.57
N GLY A 219 -32.72 20.95 3.16
CA GLY A 219 -31.53 20.67 3.99
C GLY A 219 -31.34 19.16 4.26
N GLY A 220 -30.31 18.80 5.04
CA GLY A 220 -29.95 17.40 5.31
C GLY A 220 -29.26 17.18 6.65
N ILE A 221 -28.68 15.98 6.85
CA ILE A 221 -28.04 15.57 8.12
C ILE A 221 -26.52 15.28 8.03
N ASN A 222 -25.88 15.55 6.89
CA ASN A 222 -24.48 15.23 6.69
C ASN A 222 -23.50 16.12 7.49
N LYS A 223 -22.33 15.55 7.80
CA LYS A 223 -21.27 16.14 8.65
C LYS A 223 -19.90 16.14 7.97
N ASP A 224 -19.86 16.03 6.65
CA ASP A 224 -18.65 15.79 5.83
C ASP A 224 -17.65 16.94 5.94
N THR A 225 -18.15 18.15 6.17
CA THR A 225 -17.38 19.37 6.40
C THR A 225 -17.99 20.22 7.51
N ASP A 226 -17.22 21.14 8.08
CA ASP A 226 -17.69 22.16 9.02
C ASP A 226 -18.81 23.07 8.47
N SER A 227 -18.94 23.15 7.15
CA SER A 227 -19.93 23.94 6.40
C SER A 227 -21.13 23.11 5.92
N SER A 228 -21.16 21.81 6.20
CA SER A 228 -22.27 20.91 5.88
C SER A 228 -23.52 21.24 6.71
N SER A 229 -24.68 20.65 6.36
CA SER A 229 -25.96 20.94 7.04
C SER A 229 -25.87 20.71 8.55
N HIS A 230 -25.15 19.65 8.96
CA HIS A 230 -24.83 19.33 10.35
C HIS A 230 -23.34 19.53 10.67
N GLY A 231 -22.62 20.36 9.91
CA GLY A 231 -21.18 20.58 10.06
C GLY A 231 -20.72 21.05 11.45
N TYR A 232 -21.63 21.57 12.27
CA TYR A 232 -21.36 21.88 13.68
C TYR A 232 -21.06 20.64 14.55
N LEU A 233 -21.26 19.43 14.03
CA LEU A 233 -20.92 18.14 14.65
C LEU A 233 -19.77 17.43 13.92
N HIS A 234 -19.14 18.10 12.95
CA HIS A 234 -18.11 17.51 12.09
C HIS A 234 -16.94 16.95 12.89
N TYR A 235 -16.38 17.73 13.82
CA TYR A 235 -15.21 17.32 14.60
C TYR A 235 -15.55 16.20 15.59
N GLU A 236 -16.75 16.21 16.18
CA GLU A 236 -17.24 15.10 17.00
C GLU A 236 -17.41 13.82 16.17
N ALA A 237 -18.02 13.91 14.99
CA ALA A 237 -18.17 12.77 14.08
C ALA A 237 -16.80 12.22 13.65
N ALA A 238 -15.87 13.09 13.24
CA ALA A 238 -14.53 12.71 12.82
C ALA A 238 -13.73 12.07 13.98
N SER A 239 -13.90 12.57 15.20
CA SER A 239 -13.28 11.99 16.41
C SER A 239 -13.80 10.57 16.68
N VAL A 240 -15.12 10.36 16.64
CA VAL A 240 -15.71 9.02 16.83
C VAL A 240 -15.34 8.09 15.67
N ALA A 241 -15.29 8.58 14.43
CA ALA A 241 -14.84 7.83 13.27
C ALA A 241 -13.35 7.42 13.37
N THR A 242 -12.50 8.28 13.96
CA THR A 242 -11.09 7.96 14.25
C THR A 242 -11.02 6.83 15.27
N ALA A 243 -11.81 6.90 16.34
CA ALA A 243 -11.88 5.85 17.35
C ALA A 243 -12.41 4.51 16.78
N ALA A 244 -13.42 4.56 15.89
CA ALA A 244 -13.98 3.38 15.25
C ALA A 244 -12.99 2.74 14.26
N THR A 245 -12.24 3.56 13.52
CA THR A 245 -11.13 3.12 12.66
C THR A 245 -10.07 2.40 13.51
N GLY A 246 -9.72 2.97 14.66
CA GLY A 246 -8.82 2.33 15.63
C GLY A 246 -9.35 1.00 16.16
N GLU A 247 -10.64 0.89 16.47
CA GLU A 247 -11.27 -0.36 16.92
C GLU A 247 -11.19 -1.45 15.85
N LEU A 248 -11.46 -1.12 14.58
CA LEU A 248 -11.32 -2.07 13.46
C LEU A 248 -9.86 -2.54 13.30
N LEU A 249 -8.89 -1.62 13.37
CA LEU A 249 -7.47 -1.98 13.29
C LEU A 249 -7.02 -2.84 14.47
N GLN A 250 -7.55 -2.60 15.68
CA GLN A 250 -7.30 -3.44 16.84
C GLN A 250 -7.93 -4.82 16.70
N ASP A 251 -9.11 -4.96 16.09
CA ASP A 251 -9.72 -6.27 15.78
C ASP A 251 -8.85 -7.07 14.78
N ILE A 252 -8.37 -6.43 13.72
CA ILE A 252 -7.43 -7.05 12.78
C ILE A 252 -6.15 -7.46 13.50
N ARG A 253 -5.53 -6.55 14.28
CA ARG A 253 -4.36 -6.83 15.11
C ARG A 253 -4.60 -8.01 16.04
N ALA A 254 -5.75 -8.04 16.72
CA ALA A 254 -6.15 -9.08 17.65
C ALA A 254 -6.08 -10.46 16.96
N ALA A 255 -6.64 -10.58 15.77
CA ALA A 255 -6.65 -11.80 14.96
C ALA A 255 -5.27 -12.22 14.43
N ILE A 256 -4.46 -11.29 13.93
CA ILE A 256 -3.21 -11.62 13.21
C ILE A 256 -1.95 -11.59 14.09
N GLY A 257 -2.01 -10.94 15.25
CA GLY A 257 -0.89 -10.74 16.14
C GLY A 257 -0.04 -9.49 15.84
N ASP A 258 0.76 -9.08 16.83
CA ASP A 258 1.51 -7.82 16.78
C ASP A 258 2.61 -7.81 15.70
N SER A 259 3.27 -8.94 15.46
CA SER A 259 4.27 -9.07 14.38
C SER A 259 3.62 -8.78 13.03
N GLU A 260 2.60 -9.56 12.67
CA GLU A 260 1.95 -9.46 11.37
C GLU A 260 1.22 -8.12 11.17
N PHE A 261 0.72 -7.51 12.25
CA PHE A 261 0.19 -6.15 12.19
C PHE A 261 1.27 -5.11 11.84
N LEU A 262 2.45 -5.18 12.46
CA LEU A 262 3.57 -4.31 12.09
C LEU A 262 4.02 -4.57 10.65
N ARG A 263 3.99 -5.82 10.18
CA ARG A 263 4.27 -6.16 8.77
C ARG A 263 3.27 -5.54 7.81
N LEU A 264 1.98 -5.61 8.15
CA LEU A 264 0.89 -4.99 7.41
C LEU A 264 1.09 -3.47 7.28
N MET A 265 1.58 -2.82 8.34
CA MET A 265 1.94 -1.40 8.38
C MET A 265 3.34 -1.08 7.81
N GLY A 266 4.01 -2.04 7.18
CA GLY A 266 5.29 -1.78 6.49
C GLY A 266 6.52 -1.71 7.40
N PHE A 267 6.44 -2.06 8.69
CA PHE A 267 7.59 -2.04 9.59
C PHE A 267 8.61 -3.13 9.29
N SER A 268 8.16 -4.30 8.84
CA SER A 268 9.01 -5.41 8.41
C SER A 268 9.32 -5.36 6.90
N GLN A 269 9.51 -4.18 6.32
CA GLN A 269 9.87 -4.01 4.91
C GLN A 269 11.14 -3.15 4.77
N THR A 270 12.13 -3.35 5.66
CA THR A 270 13.40 -2.60 5.70
C THR A 270 14.36 -2.95 4.58
N SER A 271 14.23 -4.12 3.97
CA SER A 271 14.84 -4.45 2.67
C SER A 271 14.37 -5.83 2.26
N VAL A 272 14.10 -6.01 0.97
CA VAL A 272 13.75 -7.31 0.38
C VAL A 272 14.94 -7.76 -0.47
N LEU A 273 15.38 -9.00 -0.27
CA LEU A 273 16.30 -9.65 -1.19
C LEU A 273 15.50 -10.55 -2.13
N CYS A 274 15.43 -10.19 -3.41
CA CYS A 274 14.68 -10.93 -4.42
C CYS A 274 15.61 -11.45 -5.52
N PHE A 275 15.64 -12.77 -5.68
CA PHE A 275 16.49 -13.47 -6.65
C PHE A 275 15.66 -14.27 -7.64
N VAL A 276 15.99 -14.13 -8.92
CA VAL A 276 15.45 -14.95 -10.02
C VAL A 276 16.62 -15.66 -10.66
N ILE A 277 16.70 -16.99 -10.53
CA ILE A 277 17.92 -17.75 -10.83
C ILE A 277 17.62 -18.84 -11.85
N ASP A 278 18.33 -18.79 -12.96
CA ASP A 278 18.37 -19.86 -13.95
C ASP A 278 19.02 -21.12 -13.35
N THR A 279 18.36 -22.27 -13.51
CA THR A 279 18.74 -23.58 -12.95
C THR A 279 19.10 -24.62 -13.99
N THR A 280 19.31 -24.20 -15.24
CA THR A 280 19.77 -25.05 -16.34
C THR A 280 21.17 -25.62 -16.09
N ALA A 281 21.55 -26.67 -16.81
CA ALA A 281 22.82 -27.36 -16.60
C ALA A 281 24.07 -26.45 -16.72
N SER A 282 24.03 -25.41 -17.56
CA SER A 282 25.16 -24.49 -17.75
C SER A 282 25.39 -23.51 -16.61
N MET A 283 24.39 -23.30 -15.76
CA MET A 283 24.43 -22.40 -14.61
C MET A 283 25.18 -22.99 -13.40
N SER A 284 25.75 -24.20 -13.48
CA SER A 284 26.38 -24.87 -12.34
C SER A 284 27.40 -24.00 -11.59
N ARG A 285 28.32 -23.33 -12.28
CA ARG A 285 29.33 -22.47 -11.63
C ARG A 285 28.73 -21.19 -11.06
N ASP A 286 27.79 -20.61 -11.80
CA ASP A 286 27.10 -19.38 -11.43
C ASP A 286 26.26 -19.59 -10.16
N ILE A 287 25.52 -20.69 -10.09
CA ILE A 287 24.73 -21.09 -8.91
C ILE A 287 25.63 -21.29 -7.69
N ASP A 288 26.77 -21.97 -7.83
CA ASP A 288 27.70 -22.16 -6.72
C ASP A 288 28.23 -20.82 -6.20
N GLU A 289 28.53 -19.88 -7.10
CA GLU A 289 28.98 -18.54 -6.74
C GLU A 289 27.86 -17.70 -6.10
N VAL A 290 26.63 -17.78 -6.62
CA VAL A 290 25.46 -17.12 -6.04
C VAL A 290 25.16 -17.65 -4.64
N LYS A 291 25.23 -18.98 -4.43
CA LYS A 291 25.09 -19.61 -3.10
C LYS A 291 26.14 -19.08 -2.13
N ARG A 292 27.41 -19.05 -2.56
CA ARG A 292 28.54 -18.60 -1.75
C ARG A 292 28.38 -17.14 -1.33
N PHE A 293 28.18 -16.24 -2.29
CA PHE A 293 28.05 -14.81 -2.04
C PHE A 293 26.80 -14.48 -1.21
N THR A 294 25.64 -15.01 -1.62
CA THR A 294 24.36 -14.69 -0.96
C THR A 294 24.35 -15.18 0.47
N SER A 295 24.90 -16.38 0.73
CA SER A 295 25.07 -16.88 2.10
C SER A 295 25.94 -15.93 2.94
N SER A 296 27.08 -15.48 2.40
CA SER A 296 27.96 -14.52 3.08
C SER A 296 27.29 -13.17 3.33
N LEU A 297 26.50 -12.68 2.37
CA LEU A 297 25.76 -11.43 2.49
C LEU A 297 24.71 -11.54 3.61
N ILE A 298 23.96 -12.63 3.64
CA ILE A 298 22.95 -12.88 4.67
C ILE A 298 23.63 -12.97 6.04
N ASP A 299 24.69 -13.77 6.17
CA ASP A 299 25.41 -13.95 7.44
C ASP A 299 25.97 -12.62 7.97
N SER A 300 26.39 -11.71 7.08
CA SER A 300 26.85 -10.37 7.47
C SER A 300 25.75 -9.45 8.00
N LYS A 301 24.47 -9.74 7.67
CA LYS A 301 23.31 -8.89 7.98
C LYS A 301 22.40 -9.47 9.06
N VAL A 302 22.37 -10.78 9.28
CA VAL A 302 21.53 -11.41 10.32
C VAL A 302 21.82 -10.82 11.70
N GLY A 303 20.78 -10.47 12.44
CA GLY A 303 20.88 -9.88 13.77
C GLY A 303 21.28 -8.40 13.79
N THR A 304 21.45 -7.77 12.64
CA THR A 304 21.75 -6.33 12.52
C THR A 304 20.50 -5.53 12.16
N ALA A 305 20.57 -4.20 12.32
CA ALA A 305 19.51 -3.28 11.87
C ALA A 305 19.34 -3.18 10.34
N VAL A 306 20.16 -3.88 9.56
CA VAL A 306 20.08 -3.94 8.08
C VAL A 306 19.73 -5.34 7.58
N GLN A 307 19.30 -6.24 8.46
CA GLN A 307 18.77 -7.54 8.06
C GLN A 307 17.60 -7.35 7.08
N PRO A 308 17.62 -8.03 5.93
CA PRO A 308 16.46 -8.10 5.06
C PRO A 308 15.27 -8.64 5.82
N SER A 309 14.16 -7.95 5.68
CA SER A 309 12.93 -8.31 6.35
C SER A 309 12.17 -9.42 5.63
N GLU A 310 12.54 -9.64 4.37
CA GLU A 310 11.98 -10.68 3.52
C GLU A 310 13.01 -11.14 2.47
N TYR A 311 12.96 -12.43 2.16
CA TYR A 311 13.77 -13.08 1.14
C TYR A 311 12.86 -13.80 0.15
N ILE A 312 13.08 -13.56 -1.14
CA ILE A 312 12.31 -14.10 -2.25
C ILE A 312 13.27 -14.80 -3.20
N LEU A 313 12.94 -16.04 -3.57
CA LEU A 313 13.69 -16.84 -4.54
C LEU A 313 12.71 -17.41 -5.57
N VAL A 314 13.01 -17.20 -6.84
CA VAL A 314 12.29 -17.80 -7.97
C VAL A 314 13.31 -18.52 -8.86
N PRO A 315 13.46 -19.84 -8.76
CA PRO A 315 14.22 -20.58 -9.75
C PRO A 315 13.46 -20.62 -11.08
N PHE A 316 14.17 -20.71 -12.20
CA PHE A 316 13.57 -21.06 -13.49
C PHE A 316 14.48 -21.99 -14.29
N ASN A 317 13.89 -22.76 -15.20
CA ASN A 317 14.55 -23.71 -16.09
C ASN A 317 13.79 -23.71 -17.42
N ASP A 318 13.98 -24.73 -18.25
CA ASP A 318 13.14 -25.01 -19.41
C ASP A 318 12.71 -26.49 -19.41
N PRO A 319 11.39 -26.79 -19.52
CA PRO A 319 10.26 -25.86 -19.73
C PRO A 319 9.68 -25.23 -18.44
N ASP A 320 10.18 -25.62 -17.26
CA ASP A 320 9.57 -25.28 -15.97
C ASP A 320 10.11 -23.99 -15.35
N TYR A 321 9.31 -23.32 -14.52
CA TYR A 321 9.73 -22.18 -13.72
C TYR A 321 9.00 -22.09 -12.38
N GLY A 322 9.63 -21.46 -11.40
CA GLY A 322 9.17 -21.45 -10.01
C GLY A 322 9.36 -22.79 -9.30
N PRO A 323 8.67 -23.02 -8.17
CA PRO A 323 7.74 -22.10 -7.52
C PRO A 323 8.45 -20.90 -6.86
N LEU A 324 7.70 -19.83 -6.60
CA LEU A 324 8.18 -18.72 -5.80
C LEU A 324 8.28 -19.13 -4.32
N THR A 325 9.47 -18.97 -3.74
CA THR A 325 9.70 -19.07 -2.29
C THR A 325 9.74 -17.68 -1.69
N ARG A 326 8.99 -17.45 -0.62
CA ARG A 326 8.95 -16.19 0.13
C ARG A 326 9.01 -16.48 1.62
N THR A 327 9.98 -15.90 2.32
CA THR A 327 10.19 -16.13 3.75
C THR A 327 10.83 -14.94 4.44
N SER A 328 10.57 -14.79 5.74
CA SER A 328 11.29 -13.84 6.61
C SER A 328 12.42 -14.50 7.40
N ASP A 329 12.52 -15.84 7.35
CA ASP A 329 13.55 -16.60 8.03
C ASP A 329 14.77 -16.80 7.12
N PRO A 330 15.94 -16.24 7.47
CA PRO A 330 17.17 -16.37 6.68
C PRO A 330 17.62 -17.83 6.53
N ASN A 331 17.35 -18.70 7.52
CA ASN A 331 17.76 -20.11 7.46
C ASN A 331 16.90 -20.89 6.48
N VAL A 332 15.59 -20.61 6.44
CA VAL A 332 14.68 -21.16 5.43
C VAL A 332 15.17 -20.76 4.04
N PHE A 333 15.47 -19.48 3.83
CA PHE A 333 15.96 -19.01 2.53
C PHE A 333 17.29 -19.67 2.14
N LYS A 334 18.28 -19.72 3.03
CA LYS A 334 19.56 -20.39 2.76
C LYS A 334 19.39 -21.86 2.42
N ARG A 335 18.44 -22.55 3.06
CA ARG A 335 18.12 -23.95 2.74
C ARG A 335 17.59 -24.09 1.31
N GLU A 336 16.59 -23.29 0.93
CA GLU A 336 16.04 -23.33 -0.44
C GLU A 336 17.07 -22.92 -1.49
N LEU A 337 17.89 -21.90 -1.20
CA LEU A 337 18.98 -21.49 -2.07
C LEU A 337 20.02 -22.61 -2.26
N ASN A 338 20.42 -23.28 -1.18
CA ASN A 338 21.39 -24.38 -1.25
C ASN A 338 20.81 -25.63 -1.94
N ALA A 339 19.50 -25.80 -1.94
CA ALA A 339 18.80 -26.89 -2.61
C ALA A 339 18.78 -26.75 -4.14
N LEU A 340 19.04 -25.55 -4.68
CA LEU A 340 19.13 -25.35 -6.14
C LEU A 340 20.19 -26.26 -6.76
N ARG A 341 19.86 -26.91 -7.88
CA ARG A 341 20.80 -27.73 -8.66
C ARG A 341 20.71 -27.32 -10.12
N ALA A 342 21.88 -27.18 -10.76
CA ALA A 342 21.94 -27.05 -12.21
C ALA A 342 21.58 -28.40 -12.85
N HIS A 343 20.57 -28.43 -13.69
CA HIS A 343 20.11 -29.63 -14.37
C HIS A 343 19.35 -29.29 -15.65
N ASP A 344 19.34 -30.24 -16.59
CA ASP A 344 18.53 -30.19 -17.80
C ASP A 344 18.64 -28.83 -18.55
N GLY A 345 17.53 -28.33 -19.11
CA GLY A 345 17.45 -27.08 -19.87
C GLY A 345 17.23 -27.27 -21.37
N GLY A 346 17.30 -28.51 -21.88
CA GLY A 346 16.95 -28.82 -23.27
C GLY A 346 17.73 -28.00 -24.30
N ASP A 347 17.06 -27.01 -24.91
CA ASP A 347 17.62 -26.05 -25.86
C ASP A 347 17.66 -24.63 -25.29
N ASN A 348 18.79 -23.93 -25.45
CA ASN A 348 18.84 -22.48 -25.25
C ASN A 348 18.04 -21.81 -26.38
N PRO A 349 17.01 -20.99 -26.08
CA PRO A 349 16.80 -20.10 -24.90
C PRO A 349 16.00 -20.64 -23.69
N GLU A 350 15.79 -19.89 -22.59
CA GLU A 350 15.22 -20.34 -21.28
C GLU A 350 14.00 -19.51 -20.76
N MET A 351 13.19 -19.99 -19.79
CA MET A 351 11.94 -19.34 -19.31
C MET A 351 12.11 -18.16 -18.32
N CYS A 352 13.05 -17.26 -18.60
CA CYS A 352 13.45 -16.17 -17.70
C CYS A 352 12.31 -15.18 -17.40
N LEU A 353 11.50 -14.79 -18.39
CA LEU A 353 10.48 -13.74 -18.18
C LEU A 353 9.29 -14.24 -17.36
N SER A 354 9.00 -15.54 -17.41
CA SER A 354 8.00 -16.20 -16.56
C SER A 354 8.45 -16.22 -15.09
N GLY A 355 9.72 -16.54 -14.83
CA GLY A 355 10.30 -16.42 -13.49
C GLY A 355 10.30 -14.97 -12.98
N LEU A 356 10.64 -14.00 -13.84
CA LEU A 356 10.62 -12.58 -13.48
C LEU A 356 9.19 -12.06 -13.23
N LYS A 357 8.19 -12.52 -13.99
CA LYS A 357 6.76 -12.23 -13.77
C LYS A 357 6.36 -12.63 -12.35
N LEU A 358 6.68 -13.86 -11.93
CA LEU A 358 6.39 -14.34 -10.56
C LEU A 358 7.07 -13.48 -9.50
N ALA A 359 8.31 -13.06 -9.72
CA ALA A 359 9.03 -12.19 -8.79
C ALA A 359 8.38 -10.80 -8.68
N LEU A 360 7.97 -10.20 -9.80
CA LEU A 360 7.32 -8.88 -9.82
C LEU A 360 5.96 -8.90 -9.13
N THR A 361 5.15 -9.95 -9.32
CA THR A 361 3.83 -10.04 -8.67
C THR A 361 3.88 -10.55 -7.23
N GLY A 362 4.92 -11.31 -6.87
CA GLY A 362 5.11 -11.87 -5.53
C GLY A 362 5.91 -10.99 -4.56
N SER A 363 6.62 -9.98 -5.06
CA SER A 363 7.42 -9.04 -4.23
C SER A 363 6.67 -7.74 -3.92
N PRO A 364 7.00 -7.06 -2.81
CA PRO A 364 6.49 -5.72 -2.54
C PRO A 364 6.91 -4.71 -3.64
N PRO A 365 6.12 -3.65 -3.89
CA PRO A 365 6.50 -2.58 -4.81
C PRO A 365 7.86 -1.94 -4.47
N GLN A 366 8.57 -1.48 -5.50
CA GLN A 366 9.92 -0.89 -5.42
C GLN A 366 11.01 -1.85 -4.93
N THR A 367 10.85 -3.16 -5.15
CA THR A 367 11.88 -4.16 -4.81
C THR A 367 13.04 -4.10 -5.79
N GLN A 368 14.27 -4.32 -5.31
CA GLN A 368 15.43 -4.62 -6.16
C GLN A 368 15.42 -6.12 -6.46
N ILE A 369 15.27 -6.49 -7.73
CA ILE A 369 15.25 -7.87 -8.21
C ILE A 369 16.56 -8.16 -8.93
N PHE A 370 17.20 -9.28 -8.60
CA PHE A 370 18.45 -9.73 -9.21
C PHE A 370 18.22 -10.99 -10.01
N VAL A 371 18.40 -10.90 -11.33
CA VAL A 371 18.21 -12.00 -12.28
C VAL A 371 19.57 -12.57 -12.66
N PHE A 372 19.76 -13.88 -12.55
CA PHE A 372 21.00 -14.57 -12.93
C PHE A 372 20.72 -15.56 -14.06
N THR A 373 21.40 -15.42 -15.20
CA THR A 373 21.29 -16.34 -16.34
C THR A 373 22.49 -16.23 -17.28
N ASP A 374 22.79 -17.31 -18.00
CA ASP A 374 23.79 -17.35 -19.07
C ASP A 374 23.18 -17.53 -20.46
N ALA A 375 21.85 -17.43 -20.58
CA ALA A 375 21.07 -17.72 -21.79
C ALA A 375 20.04 -16.63 -22.14
N ASP A 376 19.57 -16.69 -23.38
CA ASP A 376 18.50 -15.83 -23.89
C ASP A 376 17.14 -16.24 -23.32
N ALA A 377 16.16 -15.31 -23.28
CA ALA A 377 14.79 -15.65 -22.88
C ALA A 377 14.04 -16.37 -24.02
N LYS A 378 13.37 -17.49 -23.73
CA LYS A 378 12.49 -18.23 -24.64
C LYS A 378 11.14 -17.56 -24.75
N ASP A 379 10.67 -17.02 -23.64
CA ASP A 379 9.37 -16.42 -23.43
C ASP A 379 9.34 -14.90 -23.69
N LYS A 380 10.06 -14.44 -24.74
CA LYS A 380 10.14 -13.02 -25.13
C LYS A 380 8.78 -12.35 -25.36
N TRP A 381 7.74 -13.14 -25.68
CA TRP A 381 6.36 -12.67 -25.79
C TRP A 381 5.79 -12.09 -24.48
N LEU A 382 6.42 -12.35 -23.32
CA LEU A 382 6.09 -11.74 -22.03
C LEU A 382 6.77 -10.38 -21.80
N ALA A 383 7.61 -9.88 -22.71
CA ALA A 383 8.40 -8.66 -22.48
C ALA A 383 7.51 -7.44 -22.18
N SER A 384 6.42 -7.27 -22.91
CA SER A 384 5.41 -6.22 -22.64
C SER A 384 4.83 -6.38 -21.24
N THR A 385 4.36 -7.58 -20.90
CA THR A 385 3.75 -7.90 -19.60
C THR A 385 4.71 -7.62 -18.45
N VAL A 386 5.98 -8.00 -18.60
CA VAL A 386 7.02 -7.71 -17.61
C VAL A 386 7.28 -6.22 -17.50
N LYS A 387 7.30 -5.47 -18.62
CA LYS A 387 7.41 -3.99 -18.62
C LYS A 387 6.21 -3.34 -17.92
N ALA A 388 4.99 -3.82 -18.15
CA ALA A 388 3.78 -3.38 -17.45
C ALA A 388 3.87 -3.59 -15.93
N LEU A 389 4.34 -4.76 -15.51
CA LEU A 389 4.55 -5.08 -14.10
C LEU A 389 5.69 -4.25 -13.48
N ILE A 390 6.77 -3.98 -14.21
CA ILE A 390 7.85 -3.07 -13.79
C ILE A 390 7.30 -1.67 -13.55
N GLU A 391 6.53 -1.12 -14.48
CA GLU A 391 5.94 0.22 -14.34
C GLU A 391 4.94 0.26 -13.19
N LYS A 392 4.09 -0.78 -13.03
CA LYS A 392 3.10 -0.84 -11.95
C LYS A 392 3.73 -0.98 -10.57
N THR A 393 4.69 -1.89 -10.42
CA THR A 393 5.35 -2.17 -9.14
C THR A 393 6.48 -1.18 -8.84
N LYS A 394 6.99 -0.48 -9.86
CA LYS A 394 8.17 0.39 -9.79
C LYS A 394 9.41 -0.34 -9.27
N SER A 395 9.43 -1.67 -9.44
CA SER A 395 10.56 -2.51 -9.05
C SER A 395 11.70 -2.35 -10.04
N VAL A 396 12.93 -2.52 -9.56
CA VAL A 396 14.16 -2.33 -10.33
C VAL A 396 14.76 -3.70 -10.61
N VAL A 397 14.98 -4.03 -11.88
CA VAL A 397 15.47 -5.34 -12.31
C VAL A 397 16.92 -5.23 -12.75
N ASN A 398 17.82 -5.89 -12.01
CA ASN A 398 19.25 -5.94 -12.31
C ASN A 398 19.60 -7.33 -12.83
N TYR A 399 20.11 -7.40 -14.05
CA TYR A 399 20.52 -8.64 -14.70
C TYR A 399 22.02 -8.87 -14.48
N MET A 400 22.35 -10.08 -14.06
CA MET A 400 23.69 -10.63 -13.91
C MET A 400 23.87 -11.70 -14.99
N LEU A 401 24.48 -11.31 -16.09
CA LEU A 401 24.59 -12.08 -17.32
C LEU A 401 25.99 -12.67 -17.46
N THR A 402 26.07 -13.98 -17.70
CA THR A 402 27.34 -14.68 -17.97
C THR A 402 27.34 -15.35 -19.35
N PRO A 403 27.19 -14.58 -20.44
CA PRO A 403 26.87 -15.10 -21.77
C PRO A 403 27.86 -16.15 -22.25
N GLN A 404 27.34 -17.25 -22.80
CA GLN A 404 28.18 -18.28 -23.39
C GLN A 404 28.75 -17.81 -24.73
N HIS A 405 30.07 -17.62 -24.81
CA HIS A 405 30.73 -17.36 -26.09
C HIS A 405 30.67 -18.61 -26.98
N ARG A 406 29.66 -18.70 -27.86
CA ARG A 406 29.61 -19.75 -28.89
C ARG A 406 30.83 -19.63 -29.79
N ARG A 407 31.66 -20.68 -29.83
CA ARG A 407 32.76 -20.81 -30.79
C ARG A 407 32.18 -20.81 -32.21
N ARG A 408 32.34 -19.68 -32.90
CA ARG A 408 32.59 -19.56 -34.35
C ARG A 408 31.62 -20.34 -35.25
N HIS A 409 30.40 -19.85 -35.47
CA HIS A 409 29.68 -19.91 -36.76
C HIS A 409 28.34 -19.13 -36.74
N LYS A 410 28.41 -17.79 -36.77
CA LYS A 410 27.63 -16.93 -37.68
C LYS A 410 28.09 -15.48 -37.49
N ARG A 411 28.71 -14.92 -38.53
CA ARG A 411 28.83 -13.48 -38.71
C ARG A 411 27.48 -13.02 -39.26
N GLU A 412 26.60 -12.59 -38.38
CA GLU A 412 25.48 -11.68 -38.65
C GLU A 412 25.24 -10.97 -37.32
N SER A 413 25.47 -9.66 -37.29
CA SER A 413 25.31 -8.83 -36.11
C SER A 413 23.91 -8.98 -35.53
N THR A 414 23.78 -9.63 -34.39
CA THR A 414 22.55 -9.65 -33.60
C THR A 414 22.99 -9.48 -32.14
N GLN A 415 22.57 -8.38 -31.51
CA GLN A 415 22.72 -8.17 -30.07
C GLN A 415 22.15 -9.39 -29.35
N LEU A 416 22.99 -10.14 -28.64
CA LEU A 416 22.49 -11.12 -27.67
C LEU A 416 21.78 -10.35 -26.55
N ASN A 417 20.49 -10.66 -26.37
CA ASN A 417 19.55 -10.20 -25.33
C ASN A 417 19.17 -8.72 -25.19
N GLU A 418 18.81 -8.05 -26.29
CA GLU A 418 18.18 -6.71 -26.28
C GLU A 418 17.04 -6.57 -25.24
N VAL A 419 16.21 -7.60 -25.07
CA VAL A 419 15.12 -7.61 -24.08
C VAL A 419 15.61 -7.42 -22.63
N TYR A 420 16.74 -7.99 -22.23
CA TYR A 420 17.26 -7.80 -20.86
C TYR A 420 17.78 -6.38 -20.66
N TYR A 421 18.44 -5.80 -21.67
CA TYR A 421 18.87 -4.41 -21.67
C TYR A 421 17.68 -3.46 -21.58
N ASP A 422 16.63 -3.69 -22.38
CA ASP A 422 15.42 -2.87 -22.41
C ASP A 422 14.66 -2.91 -21.08
N LEU A 423 14.50 -4.10 -20.49
CA LEU A 423 13.81 -4.26 -19.20
C LEU A 423 14.64 -3.72 -18.03
N ALA A 424 15.97 -3.87 -18.06
CA ALA A 424 16.87 -3.21 -17.11
C ALA A 424 16.73 -1.69 -17.23
N GLN A 425 16.76 -1.14 -18.44
CA GLN A 425 16.59 0.29 -18.67
C GLN A 425 15.22 0.79 -18.19
N ALA A 426 14.13 0.10 -18.57
CA ALA A 426 12.77 0.49 -18.23
C ALA A 426 12.55 0.50 -16.70
N SER A 427 13.11 -0.48 -15.99
CA SER A 427 13.04 -0.55 -14.53
C SER A 427 14.02 0.38 -13.80
N GLY A 428 14.98 0.96 -14.53
CA GLY A 428 16.08 1.73 -13.96
C GLY A 428 17.20 0.87 -13.35
N GLY A 429 17.22 -0.43 -13.63
CA GLY A 429 18.26 -1.36 -13.20
C GLY A 429 19.51 -1.34 -14.08
N GLN A 430 20.27 -2.43 -14.02
CA GLN A 430 21.54 -2.60 -14.74
C GLN A 430 21.56 -3.95 -15.46
N ALA A 431 22.11 -3.99 -16.68
CA ALA A 431 22.43 -5.23 -17.37
C ALA A 431 23.95 -5.45 -17.31
N ILE A 432 24.38 -6.23 -16.32
CA ILE A 432 25.79 -6.46 -16.00
C ILE A 432 26.24 -7.74 -16.70
N GLU A 433 27.17 -7.61 -17.63
CA GLU A 433 27.78 -8.74 -18.34
C GLU A 433 29.19 -8.99 -17.80
N VAL A 434 29.41 -10.21 -17.33
CA VAL A 434 30.67 -10.67 -16.74
C VAL A 434 30.98 -12.09 -17.17
N THR A 435 32.21 -12.55 -16.92
CA THR A 435 32.53 -13.97 -17.10
C THR A 435 32.10 -14.76 -15.86
N LYS A 436 31.92 -16.07 -16.00
CA LYS A 436 31.61 -16.95 -14.86
C LYS A 436 32.67 -16.83 -13.74
N GLU A 437 33.94 -16.59 -14.09
CA GLU A 437 35.04 -16.39 -13.14
C GLU A 437 34.99 -15.04 -12.41
N THR A 438 34.36 -14.02 -13.00
CA THR A 438 34.32 -12.65 -12.46
C THR A 438 32.97 -12.27 -11.86
N LEU A 439 31.96 -13.14 -11.98
CA LEU A 439 30.62 -12.95 -11.41
C LEU A 439 30.65 -12.54 -9.94
N GLY A 440 31.46 -13.22 -9.12
CA GLY A 440 31.62 -12.90 -7.70
C GLY A 440 32.02 -11.46 -7.43
N GLN A 441 32.78 -10.82 -8.31
CA GLN A 441 33.21 -9.43 -8.16
C GLN A 441 32.10 -8.43 -8.47
N ALA A 442 31.19 -8.77 -9.40
CA ALA A 442 30.05 -7.91 -9.76
C ALA A 442 28.90 -7.96 -8.74
N THR A 443 28.78 -9.05 -7.96
CA THR A 443 27.72 -9.20 -6.95
C THR A 443 27.76 -8.16 -5.82
N SER A 444 28.84 -7.38 -5.67
CA SER A 444 28.93 -6.33 -4.66
C SER A 444 27.79 -5.30 -4.75
N ILE A 445 27.27 -5.04 -5.95
CA ILE A 445 26.13 -4.14 -6.16
C ILE A 445 24.91 -4.56 -5.32
N ILE A 446 24.71 -5.87 -5.10
CA ILE A 446 23.59 -6.41 -4.31
C ILE A 446 23.69 -5.87 -2.88
N ALA A 447 24.88 -5.83 -2.30
CA ALA A 447 25.07 -5.29 -0.97
C ALA A 447 24.75 -3.79 -0.91
N ASP A 448 25.20 -3.05 -1.93
CA ASP A 448 25.07 -1.59 -2.01
C ASP A 448 23.61 -1.12 -2.18
N ILE A 449 22.84 -1.80 -3.06
CA ILE A 449 21.50 -1.36 -3.45
C ILE A 449 20.37 -2.05 -2.68
N SER A 450 20.64 -3.04 -1.84
CA SER A 450 19.62 -3.72 -1.02
C SER A 450 19.28 -2.99 0.29
N SER A 451 19.34 -1.66 0.33
CA SER A 451 18.97 -0.82 1.49
C SER A 451 17.56 -0.23 1.32
N SER A 452 16.71 -0.20 2.36
CA SER A 452 15.43 0.54 2.28
C SER A 452 15.60 2.04 2.08
N THR A 453 16.75 2.59 2.46
CA THR A 453 17.05 4.01 2.34
C THR A 453 17.78 4.34 1.04
N LEU A 454 17.87 3.38 0.09
CA LEU A 454 18.45 3.64 -1.23
C LEU A 454 17.66 4.73 -1.94
N VAL A 455 18.38 5.74 -2.42
CA VAL A 455 17.84 6.81 -3.26
C VAL A 455 18.62 6.92 -4.56
N THR A 456 17.91 7.20 -5.65
CA THR A 456 18.51 7.55 -6.94
C THR A 456 18.59 9.07 -7.04
N LEU A 457 19.80 9.60 -7.21
CA LEU A 457 20.04 11.03 -7.39
C LEU A 457 19.96 11.41 -8.86
N PHE A 458 20.48 10.54 -9.72
CA PHE A 458 20.53 10.73 -11.16
C PHE A 458 20.63 9.39 -11.87
N GLN A 459 19.97 9.29 -13.01
CA GLN A 459 20.13 8.19 -13.95
C GLN A 459 19.94 8.68 -15.38
N ALA A 460 20.82 8.21 -16.27
CA ALA A 460 20.69 8.41 -17.70
C ALA A 460 21.20 7.19 -18.47
N VAL A 461 20.51 6.90 -19.57
CA VAL A 461 20.93 5.91 -20.57
C VAL A 461 21.13 6.64 -21.88
N ARG A 462 22.26 6.42 -22.52
CA ARG A 462 22.66 7.17 -23.72
C ARG A 462 23.33 6.27 -24.72
N ASN A 463 23.16 6.62 -25.99
CA ASN A 463 23.91 6.06 -27.11
C ASN A 463 24.43 7.21 -28.00
N PRO A 464 25.24 8.14 -27.47
CA PRO A 464 25.72 9.29 -28.21
C PRO A 464 26.99 8.91 -28.98
N VAL A 465 27.23 9.54 -30.12
CA VAL A 465 28.50 9.38 -30.86
C VAL A 465 29.58 10.31 -30.29
N ASP A 466 29.16 11.38 -29.62
CA ASP A 466 30.00 12.44 -29.05
C ASP A 466 30.02 12.41 -27.52
N THR A 467 30.94 13.17 -26.93
CA THR A 467 31.03 13.35 -25.48
C THR A 467 29.79 14.07 -24.94
N GLU A 468 29.16 13.51 -23.91
CA GLU A 468 28.05 14.15 -23.19
C GLU A 468 28.48 14.47 -21.75
N ASN A 469 28.00 15.61 -21.24
CA ASN A 469 28.28 16.06 -19.88
C ASN A 469 27.02 16.02 -19.02
N PHE A 470 27.15 15.50 -17.80
CA PHE A 470 26.09 15.46 -16.80
C PHE A 470 26.48 16.24 -15.56
N SER A 471 25.47 16.77 -14.87
CA SER A 471 25.64 17.41 -13.56
C SER A 471 24.65 16.83 -12.57
N VAL A 472 25.11 16.53 -11.36
CA VAL A 472 24.31 15.88 -10.32
C VAL A 472 24.57 16.56 -8.99
N PHE A 473 23.51 17.02 -8.32
CA PHE A 473 23.62 17.59 -6.99
C PHE A 473 23.49 16.50 -5.91
N VAL A 474 24.49 16.41 -5.02
CA VAL A 474 24.49 15.54 -3.84
C VAL A 474 24.26 16.41 -2.61
N ASP A 475 23.16 16.20 -1.90
CA ASP A 475 22.83 16.96 -0.69
C ASP A 475 23.40 16.32 0.59
N SER A 476 23.33 17.07 1.69
CA SER A 476 23.92 16.70 2.98
C SER A 476 23.22 15.52 3.69
N SER A 477 22.04 15.09 3.25
CA SER A 477 21.38 13.90 3.79
C SER A 477 21.87 12.59 3.17
N VAL A 478 22.63 12.66 2.07
CA VAL A 478 23.11 11.49 1.33
C VAL A 478 24.37 10.92 1.99
N GLN A 479 24.34 9.61 2.24
CA GLN A 479 25.48 8.82 2.72
C GLN A 479 25.79 7.70 1.72
N ASN A 480 26.99 7.12 1.78
CA ASN A 480 27.40 5.98 0.94
C ASN A 480 27.16 6.23 -0.55
N LEU A 481 27.61 7.39 -1.04
CA LEU A 481 27.50 7.76 -2.46
C LEU A 481 28.22 6.71 -3.32
N THR A 482 27.51 6.17 -4.31
CA THR A 482 28.05 5.18 -5.25
C THR A 482 27.63 5.56 -6.66
N ILE A 483 28.58 5.51 -7.58
CA ILE A 483 28.38 5.81 -9.00
C ILE A 483 28.58 4.52 -9.79
N TYR A 484 27.57 4.16 -10.57
CA TYR A 484 27.62 3.05 -11.51
C TYR A 484 27.71 3.56 -12.94
N ILE A 485 28.64 3.01 -13.69
CA ILE A 485 28.73 3.21 -15.13
C ILE A 485 28.75 1.83 -15.78
N THR A 486 27.75 1.55 -16.61
CA THR A 486 27.60 0.26 -17.29
C THR A 486 27.65 0.48 -18.79
N GLY A 487 28.56 -0.22 -19.48
CA GLY A 487 28.76 -0.10 -20.92
C GLY A 487 30.09 -0.69 -21.36
N ASN A 488 30.23 -0.93 -22.67
CA ASN A 488 31.42 -1.54 -23.23
C ASN A 488 32.56 -0.51 -23.38
N SER A 489 33.41 -0.43 -22.35
CA SER A 489 34.60 0.44 -22.28
C SER A 489 34.32 1.94 -22.53
N PRO A 490 33.38 2.56 -21.80
CA PRO A 490 33.17 4.00 -21.88
C PRO A 490 34.40 4.75 -21.33
N ASP A 491 34.81 5.82 -22.01
CA ASP A 491 35.80 6.76 -21.48
C ASP A 491 35.06 7.85 -20.70
N TYR A 492 35.48 8.11 -19.47
CA TYR A 492 34.81 9.09 -18.64
C TYR A 492 35.76 9.81 -17.69
N THR A 493 35.39 11.02 -17.31
CA THR A 493 36.01 11.81 -16.24
C THR A 493 34.95 12.22 -15.24
N ILE A 494 35.22 12.00 -13.95
CA ILE A 494 34.36 12.41 -12.84
C ILE A 494 35.05 13.53 -12.11
N THR A 495 34.35 14.64 -11.88
CA THR A 495 34.83 15.79 -11.11
C THR A 495 33.91 16.01 -9.91
N SER A 496 34.52 15.99 -8.73
CA SER A 496 33.85 16.24 -7.45
C SER A 496 33.55 17.74 -7.22
N PRO A 497 32.69 18.07 -6.23
CA PRO A 497 32.39 19.45 -5.87
C PRO A 497 33.62 20.27 -5.46
N SER A 498 34.64 19.63 -4.89
CA SER A 498 35.90 20.28 -4.49
C SER A 498 36.90 20.43 -5.65
N GLY A 499 36.52 20.07 -6.88
CA GLY A 499 37.36 20.19 -8.08
C GLY A 499 38.34 19.04 -8.31
N VAL A 500 38.32 17.98 -7.50
CA VAL A 500 39.13 16.77 -7.73
C VAL A 500 38.53 15.98 -8.88
N SER A 501 39.33 15.69 -9.91
CA SER A 501 38.94 14.90 -11.06
C SER A 501 39.70 13.57 -11.14
N GLN A 502 39.03 12.52 -11.65
CA GLN A 502 39.64 11.21 -11.91
C GLN A 502 39.08 10.63 -13.21
N SER A 503 39.94 10.08 -14.07
CA SER A 503 39.57 9.47 -15.34
C SER A 503 39.27 7.97 -15.20
N SER A 504 38.60 7.41 -16.20
CA SER A 504 38.33 5.97 -16.33
C SER A 504 39.59 5.08 -16.31
N THR A 505 40.75 5.64 -16.65
CA THR A 505 42.05 4.95 -16.70
C THR A 505 42.80 4.94 -15.38
N GLU A 506 42.48 5.86 -14.46
CA GLU A 506 43.07 5.94 -13.13
C GLU A 506 42.21 5.15 -12.14
N LEU A 507 42.50 3.85 -11.97
CA LEU A 507 41.66 2.98 -11.12
C LEU A 507 41.72 3.33 -9.64
N ASN A 508 42.82 3.89 -9.16
CA ASN A 508 42.99 4.35 -7.79
C ASN A 508 43.60 5.75 -7.85
N GLY A 509 42.78 6.76 -7.58
CA GLY A 509 43.17 8.17 -7.65
C GLY A 509 42.67 8.96 -6.45
N MET A 510 42.82 10.28 -6.51
CA MET A 510 42.42 11.16 -5.41
C MET A 510 40.91 11.17 -5.14
N LEU A 511 40.08 10.87 -6.15
CA LEU A 511 38.62 10.81 -6.00
C LEU A 511 38.20 9.53 -5.28
N GLY A 512 38.85 8.40 -5.59
CA GLY A 512 38.64 7.13 -4.90
C GLY A 512 38.98 5.92 -5.77
N LEU A 513 38.35 4.79 -5.44
CA LEU A 513 38.55 3.53 -6.15
C LEU A 513 37.50 3.36 -7.26
N ILE A 514 37.96 3.05 -8.47
CA ILE A 514 37.17 2.58 -9.60
C ILE A 514 37.38 1.06 -9.72
N GLN A 515 36.33 0.29 -9.48
CA GLN A 515 36.30 -1.15 -9.71
C GLN A 515 35.67 -1.43 -11.07
N ARG A 516 36.31 -2.25 -11.88
CA ARG A 516 35.82 -2.67 -13.21
C ARG A 516 35.68 -4.18 -13.27
N VAL A 517 34.50 -4.65 -13.63
CA VAL A 517 34.18 -6.07 -13.82
C VAL A 517 33.34 -6.20 -15.08
N GLY A 518 33.89 -6.79 -16.15
CA GLY A 518 33.20 -6.88 -17.44
C GLY A 518 32.83 -5.51 -18.00
N ASN A 519 31.54 -5.30 -18.28
CA ASN A 519 30.97 -4.01 -18.72
C ASN A 519 30.56 -3.08 -17.57
N PHE A 520 30.78 -3.48 -16.31
CA PHE A 520 30.28 -2.78 -15.12
C PHE A 520 31.41 -2.11 -14.35
N HIS A 521 31.27 -0.80 -14.13
CA HIS A 521 32.21 0.04 -13.40
C HIS A 521 31.52 0.60 -12.16
N THR A 522 32.14 0.44 -11.00
CA THR A 522 31.67 1.00 -9.73
C THR A 522 32.69 1.98 -9.19
N VAL A 523 32.26 3.20 -8.90
CA VAL A 523 33.09 4.24 -8.29
C VAL A 523 32.54 4.57 -6.91
N ARG A 524 33.40 4.43 -5.90
CA ARG A 524 33.10 4.82 -4.51
C ARG A 524 34.01 5.98 -4.12
N PRO A 525 33.50 7.21 -4.10
CA PRO A 525 34.29 8.37 -3.71
C PRO A 525 34.81 8.25 -2.29
N ASN A 526 36.08 8.58 -2.09
CA ASN A 526 36.76 8.59 -0.80
C ASN A 526 37.39 9.97 -0.52
N ILE A 527 36.58 11.00 -0.73
CA ILE A 527 36.92 12.40 -0.45
C ILE A 527 36.07 12.93 0.70
N ALA A 528 36.58 13.92 1.44
CA ALA A 528 35.89 14.53 2.57
C ALA A 528 34.65 15.34 2.12
N GLU A 529 34.77 16.10 1.03
CA GLU A 529 33.70 16.96 0.52
C GLU A 529 32.93 16.26 -0.61
N GLN A 530 31.86 15.55 -0.25
CA GLN A 530 30.97 14.89 -1.22
C GLN A 530 29.69 15.67 -1.52
N VAL A 531 29.35 16.65 -0.69
CA VAL A 531 28.16 17.49 -0.84
C VAL A 531 28.41 18.57 -1.89
N GLY A 532 27.48 18.74 -2.83
CA GLY A 532 27.55 19.75 -3.87
C GLY A 532 27.36 19.18 -5.27
N LEU A 533 27.79 19.95 -6.27
CA LEU A 533 27.62 19.62 -7.68
C LEU A 533 28.75 18.72 -8.18
N TRP A 534 28.41 17.52 -8.62
CA TRP A 534 29.29 16.59 -9.31
C TRP A 534 29.13 16.75 -10.83
N LEU A 535 30.26 16.68 -11.56
CA LEU A 535 30.29 16.77 -13.01
C LEU A 535 30.82 15.45 -13.59
N PHE A 536 30.16 14.97 -14.64
CA PHE A 536 30.56 13.76 -15.36
C PHE A 536 30.73 14.12 -16.83
N SER A 537 31.82 13.70 -17.43
CA SER A 537 32.02 13.77 -18.88
C SER A 537 32.20 12.34 -19.38
N ILE A 538 31.32 11.87 -20.27
CA ILE A 538 31.34 10.49 -20.77
C ILE A 538 31.37 10.50 -22.29
N LYS A 539 32.31 9.73 -22.85
CA LYS A 539 32.47 9.46 -24.27
C LYS A 539 32.41 7.96 -24.50
N SER A 540 31.48 7.53 -25.34
CA SER A 540 31.29 6.14 -25.72
C SER A 540 30.83 6.07 -27.17
N THR A 541 31.14 4.99 -27.88
CA THR A 541 30.56 4.71 -29.22
C THR A 541 29.42 3.69 -29.15
N GLN A 542 29.10 3.24 -27.94
CA GLN A 542 28.06 2.26 -27.66
C GLN A 542 27.16 2.80 -26.55
N MET A 543 25.98 2.19 -26.42
CA MET A 543 25.07 2.47 -25.34
C MET A 543 25.75 2.32 -23.98
N TYR A 544 25.50 3.28 -23.09
CA TYR A 544 25.97 3.24 -21.71
C TYR A 544 24.88 3.76 -20.76
N THR A 545 24.98 3.34 -19.51
CA THR A 545 24.17 3.82 -18.39
C THR A 545 25.08 4.48 -17.37
N ILE A 546 24.70 5.67 -16.90
CA ILE A 546 25.22 6.29 -15.68
C ILE A 546 24.11 6.29 -14.63
N LYS A 547 24.42 5.83 -13.42
CA LYS A 547 23.49 5.86 -12.28
C LYS A 547 24.23 6.30 -11.02
N VAL A 548 23.72 7.35 -10.38
CA VAL A 548 24.26 7.91 -9.14
C VAL A 548 23.26 7.64 -8.03
N VAL A 549 23.68 6.88 -7.01
CA VAL A 549 22.84 6.48 -5.89
C VAL A 549 23.50 6.78 -4.56
N GLY A 550 22.70 6.79 -3.49
CA GLY A 550 23.19 6.84 -2.12
C GLY A 550 22.13 6.38 -1.15
N GLN A 551 22.37 6.57 0.14
CA GLN A 551 21.43 6.27 1.21
C GLN A 551 20.96 7.57 1.85
N SER A 552 19.65 7.77 1.96
CA SER A 552 19.06 8.94 2.60
C SER A 552 17.71 8.59 3.25
N ALA A 553 17.37 9.28 4.34
CA ALA A 553 16.03 9.25 4.91
C ALA A 553 15.04 10.15 4.14
N VAL A 554 15.56 11.04 3.28
CA VAL A 554 14.76 11.93 2.43
C VAL A 554 14.58 11.30 1.06
N ASP A 555 13.35 10.99 0.71
CA ASP A 555 12.97 10.36 -0.55
C ASP A 555 11.52 10.71 -0.92
N PHE A 556 11.03 10.20 -2.05
CA PHE A 556 9.67 10.42 -2.50
C PHE A 556 9.03 9.17 -3.10
N MET A 557 7.70 9.18 -3.13
CA MET A 557 6.85 8.23 -3.83
C MET A 557 5.94 9.01 -4.75
N TYR A 558 5.49 8.39 -5.85
CA TYR A 558 4.64 9.07 -6.81
C TYR A 558 3.70 8.09 -7.50
N ASP A 559 2.52 8.53 -7.88
CA ASP A 559 1.55 7.76 -8.66
C ASP A 559 0.82 8.67 -9.65
N PHE A 560 0.57 8.19 -10.86
CA PHE A 560 -0.34 8.90 -11.77
C PHE A 560 -1.77 8.72 -11.27
N VAL A 561 -2.52 9.82 -11.25
CA VAL A 561 -3.89 9.83 -10.73
C VAL A 561 -4.85 10.48 -11.72
N GLU A 562 -6.05 9.94 -11.77
CA GLU A 562 -7.20 10.60 -12.36
C GLU A 562 -7.94 11.38 -11.28
N LEU A 563 -8.15 12.67 -11.52
CA LEU A 563 -8.93 13.52 -10.63
C LEU A 563 -10.39 13.49 -11.04
N SER A 564 -11.28 13.23 -10.08
CA SER A 564 -12.69 13.52 -10.25
C SER A 564 -12.95 14.92 -9.72
N GLN A 565 -13.25 15.88 -10.60
CA GLN A 565 -13.67 17.24 -10.24
C GLN A 565 -15.19 17.35 -10.01
N GLY A 566 -15.86 16.22 -9.80
CA GLY A 566 -17.30 16.19 -9.52
C GLY A 566 -17.68 16.91 -8.22
N LEU A 567 -18.93 16.72 -7.80
CA LEU A 567 -19.46 17.31 -6.56
C LEU A 567 -18.59 17.02 -5.31
N HIS A 568 -17.76 15.97 -5.35
CA HIS A 568 -16.75 15.62 -4.37
C HIS A 568 -15.39 15.42 -5.07
N PRO A 569 -14.46 16.38 -4.95
CA PRO A 569 -13.11 16.25 -5.46
C PRO A 569 -12.39 15.03 -4.87
N SER A 570 -12.08 14.01 -5.68
CA SER A 570 -11.35 12.80 -5.26
C SER A 570 -10.34 12.38 -6.34
N TYR A 571 -9.58 11.32 -6.09
CA TYR A 571 -8.63 10.77 -7.05
C TYR A 571 -8.61 9.23 -7.07
N SER A 572 -8.24 8.66 -8.21
CA SER A 572 -7.91 7.24 -8.36
C SER A 572 -6.53 7.10 -9.00
N VAL A 573 -5.65 6.31 -8.38
CA VAL A 573 -4.38 5.91 -8.98
C VAL A 573 -4.65 5.08 -10.24
N LEU A 574 -3.93 5.40 -11.32
CA LEU A 574 -4.00 4.65 -12.56
C LEU A 574 -3.38 3.27 -12.38
N ASN A 575 -4.04 2.26 -12.93
CA ASN A 575 -3.51 0.90 -13.07
C ASN A 575 -2.96 0.63 -14.49
N SER A 576 -2.74 1.71 -15.25
CA SER A 576 -2.34 1.77 -16.65
C SER A 576 -1.34 2.90 -16.89
N ARG A 577 -0.82 3.01 -18.12
CA ARG A 577 -0.01 4.17 -18.54
C ARG A 577 -0.89 5.42 -18.65
N PRO A 578 -0.33 6.61 -18.33
CA PRO A 578 -1.03 7.85 -18.55
C PRO A 578 -1.31 8.09 -20.04
N ALA A 579 -2.44 8.74 -20.34
CA ALA A 579 -2.78 9.14 -21.69
C ALA A 579 -1.86 10.27 -22.20
N ASN A 580 -1.70 10.37 -23.53
CA ASN A 580 -1.05 11.51 -24.16
C ASN A 580 -1.88 12.79 -23.93
N GLY A 581 -1.42 13.67 -23.03
CA GLY A 581 -2.09 14.94 -22.76
C GLY A 581 -1.80 15.47 -21.35
N ASN A 582 -2.82 16.04 -20.73
CA ASN A 582 -2.75 16.53 -19.36
C ASN A 582 -2.69 15.34 -18.40
N VAL A 583 -1.73 15.38 -17.48
CA VAL A 583 -1.54 14.32 -16.48
C VAL A 583 -1.35 14.93 -15.11
N THR A 584 -1.83 14.21 -14.09
CA THR A 584 -1.62 14.57 -12.69
C THR A 584 -0.86 13.47 -11.98
N LEU A 585 0.16 13.87 -11.22
CA LEU A 585 0.91 13.01 -10.31
C LEU A 585 0.54 13.34 -8.87
N LEU A 586 0.27 12.33 -8.06
CA LEU A 586 0.30 12.44 -6.60
C LEU A 586 1.72 12.12 -6.13
N VAL A 587 2.38 13.06 -5.45
CA VAL A 587 3.75 12.91 -4.93
C VAL A 587 3.72 12.96 -3.41
N SER A 588 4.29 11.95 -2.76
CA SER A 588 4.37 11.85 -1.29
C SER A 588 5.82 11.84 -0.84
N MET A 589 6.19 12.80 0.00
CA MET A 589 7.54 12.98 0.53
C MET A 589 7.77 12.11 1.77
N VAL A 590 8.99 11.63 1.93
CA VAL A 590 9.48 10.89 3.10
C VAL A 590 10.71 11.61 3.64
N GLY A 591 10.86 11.67 4.97
CA GLY A 591 11.94 12.41 5.65
C GLY A 591 11.45 13.39 6.73
N GLY A 592 10.13 13.51 6.92
CA GLY A 592 9.49 14.25 8.02
C GLY A 592 9.06 15.67 7.66
N ASP A 593 8.42 16.34 8.61
CA ASP A 593 7.80 17.67 8.46
C ASP A 593 8.82 18.77 8.08
N SER A 594 10.11 18.46 8.13
CA SER A 594 11.20 19.33 7.69
C SER A 594 11.42 19.34 6.19
N VAL A 595 10.76 18.46 5.42
CA VAL A 595 10.97 18.35 3.96
C VAL A 595 9.81 19.00 3.22
N SER A 596 10.13 19.98 2.37
CA SER A 596 9.16 20.62 1.48
C SER A 596 9.59 20.49 0.03
N LEU A 597 8.62 20.28 -0.86
CA LEU A 597 8.86 20.13 -2.28
C LEU A 597 8.72 21.48 -2.99
N THR A 598 9.66 21.81 -3.88
CA THR A 598 9.68 23.09 -4.60
C THR A 598 9.48 22.93 -6.10
N GLU A 599 9.91 21.81 -6.67
CA GLU A 599 9.80 21.55 -8.10
C GLU A 599 9.66 20.05 -8.37
N VAL A 600 8.82 19.71 -9.35
CA VAL A 600 8.72 18.36 -9.91
C VAL A 600 8.73 18.48 -11.42
N SER A 601 9.56 17.64 -12.06
CA SER A 601 9.72 17.64 -13.51
C SER A 601 9.67 16.23 -14.09
N LEU A 602 9.14 16.09 -15.30
CA LEU A 602 9.28 14.89 -16.13
C LEU A 602 10.52 15.02 -16.99
N VAL A 603 11.52 14.16 -16.77
CA VAL A 603 12.81 14.19 -17.48
C VAL A 603 12.81 13.16 -18.60
N LYS A 604 12.92 13.63 -19.85
CA LYS A 604 12.98 12.76 -21.03
C LYS A 604 14.23 11.89 -21.00
N ALA A 605 14.05 10.57 -21.12
CA ALA A 605 15.13 9.59 -21.04
C ALA A 605 16.20 9.81 -22.12
N SER A 606 15.83 10.29 -23.32
CA SER A 606 16.76 10.40 -24.46
C SER A 606 17.66 11.65 -24.45
N SER A 607 17.31 12.72 -23.74
CA SER A 607 17.98 14.03 -23.91
C SER A 607 18.05 14.91 -22.67
N SER A 608 17.71 14.39 -21.47
CA SER A 608 17.69 15.13 -20.20
C SER A 608 16.82 16.40 -20.17
N ILE A 609 16.06 16.68 -21.23
CA ILE A 609 15.09 17.78 -21.29
C ILE A 609 14.00 17.48 -20.25
N SER A 610 13.68 18.48 -19.42
CA SER A 610 12.67 18.36 -18.37
C SER A 610 11.46 19.25 -18.63
N LEU A 611 10.27 18.72 -18.38
CA LEU A 611 9.01 19.48 -18.35
C LEU A 611 8.61 19.68 -16.90
N ASN A 612 8.39 20.92 -16.48
CA ASN A 612 8.04 21.24 -15.10
C ASN A 612 6.52 21.21 -14.90
N GLY A 613 6.10 20.71 -13.74
CA GLY A 613 4.70 20.62 -13.36
C GLY A 613 4.29 21.76 -12.43
N SER A 614 2.99 22.06 -12.41
CA SER A 614 2.38 22.96 -11.42
C SER A 614 2.13 22.21 -10.13
N LEU A 615 2.72 22.66 -9.03
CA LEU A 615 2.68 22.02 -7.72
C LEU A 615 1.55 22.57 -6.85
N GLU A 616 0.79 21.70 -6.20
CA GLU A 616 -0.20 22.05 -5.19
C GLU A 616 -0.11 21.09 -3.99
N GLU A 617 0.13 21.62 -2.79
CA GLU A 617 0.14 20.81 -1.56
C GLU A 617 -1.29 20.49 -1.12
N VAL A 618 -1.61 19.19 -0.98
CA VAL A 618 -2.97 18.72 -0.66
C VAL A 618 -3.09 18.14 0.75
N ALA A 619 -1.97 17.72 1.33
CA ALA A 619 -1.79 17.34 2.72
C ALA A 619 -0.30 17.51 3.10
N SER A 620 0.04 17.46 4.38
CA SER A 620 1.44 17.62 4.83
C SER A 620 2.35 16.59 4.13
N GLY A 621 3.28 17.09 3.32
CA GLY A 621 4.21 16.25 2.55
C GLY A 621 3.59 15.53 1.34
N GLN A 622 2.33 15.80 0.99
CA GLN A 622 1.67 15.26 -0.21
C GLN A 622 1.27 16.37 -1.18
N TYR A 623 1.61 16.19 -2.45
CA TYR A 623 1.45 17.19 -3.50
C TYR A 623 0.72 16.59 -4.70
N LEU A 624 -0.23 17.33 -5.26
CA LEU A 624 -0.70 17.11 -6.63
C LEU A 624 0.16 17.93 -7.59
N VAL A 625 0.63 17.30 -8.65
CA VAL A 625 1.46 17.93 -9.66
C VAL A 625 0.81 17.77 -11.01
N THR A 626 0.41 18.89 -11.63
CA THR A 626 -0.29 18.87 -12.92
C THR A 626 0.66 19.29 -14.04
N PHE A 627 0.67 18.51 -15.12
CA PHE A 627 1.43 18.77 -16.33
C PHE A 627 0.46 18.97 -17.49
N ASN A 628 0.65 20.05 -18.25
CA ASN A 628 -0.15 20.33 -19.46
C ASN A 628 0.28 19.50 -20.67
N SER A 629 1.41 18.80 -20.56
CA SER A 629 1.94 17.91 -21.58
C SER A 629 2.91 16.92 -20.94
N ILE A 630 3.06 15.77 -21.57
CA ILE A 630 3.95 14.68 -21.14
C ILE A 630 4.97 14.40 -22.25
N PRO A 631 6.20 13.94 -21.93
CA PRO A 631 7.15 13.55 -22.98
C PRO A 631 6.57 12.42 -23.85
N ALA A 632 6.70 12.56 -25.17
CA ALA A 632 6.18 11.58 -26.14
C ALA A 632 6.93 10.22 -26.15
N ARG A 633 8.09 10.18 -25.48
CA ARG A 633 8.93 8.98 -25.31
C ARG A 633 9.18 8.77 -23.81
N GLU A 634 9.94 7.75 -23.48
CA GLU A 634 10.28 7.36 -22.11
C GLU A 634 10.78 8.55 -21.29
N PHE A 635 10.32 8.63 -20.04
CA PHE A 635 10.69 9.69 -19.11
C PHE A 635 10.71 9.18 -17.66
N THR A 636 11.36 9.94 -16.79
CA THR A 636 11.42 9.69 -15.33
C THR A 636 10.89 10.91 -14.58
N VAL A 637 10.58 10.76 -13.30
CA VAL A 637 10.17 11.86 -12.42
C VAL A 637 11.38 12.35 -11.64
N ARG A 638 11.64 13.65 -11.64
CA ARG A 638 12.67 14.29 -10.83
C ARG A 638 12.03 15.29 -9.89
N VAL A 639 12.51 15.33 -8.65
CA VAL A 639 12.01 16.22 -7.60
C VAL A 639 13.16 17.05 -7.02
N PHE A 640 12.86 18.31 -6.73
CA PHE A 640 13.71 19.22 -5.95
C PHE A 640 12.92 19.80 -4.79
N GLY A 641 13.61 20.02 -3.68
CA GLY A 641 12.99 20.61 -2.51
C GLY A 641 14.00 21.10 -1.49
N GLN A 642 13.50 21.39 -0.29
CA GLN A 642 14.26 21.89 0.83
C GLN A 642 14.14 20.96 2.04
N ILE A 643 15.22 20.87 2.81
CA ILE A 643 15.33 20.21 4.10
C ILE A 643 15.59 21.30 5.15
N SER A 644 14.62 21.51 6.04
CA SER A 644 14.68 22.48 7.13
C SER A 644 15.50 21.88 8.29
N VAL A 645 16.77 22.26 8.40
CA VAL A 645 17.66 21.80 9.50
C VAL A 645 17.66 22.79 10.68
N SER A 646 17.28 24.06 10.44
CA SER A 646 17.06 25.09 11.46
C SER A 646 16.23 26.26 10.88
N ARG A 647 15.78 27.21 11.72
CA ARG A 647 15.06 28.43 11.26
C ARG A 647 15.88 29.34 10.32
N TYR A 648 17.17 29.07 10.09
CA TYR A 648 18.10 30.00 9.42
C TYR A 648 18.89 29.41 8.24
N THR A 649 18.80 28.10 7.95
CA THR A 649 19.48 27.47 6.80
C THR A 649 18.61 26.37 6.20
N ALA A 650 18.10 26.60 4.99
CA ALA A 650 17.46 25.56 4.18
C ALA A 650 18.51 24.90 3.28
N ASN A 651 18.70 23.59 3.43
CA ASN A 651 19.51 22.81 2.49
C ASN A 651 18.61 22.31 1.36
N THR A 652 19.06 22.33 0.12
CA THR A 652 18.30 21.76 -1.00
C THR A 652 18.56 20.27 -1.16
N PHE A 653 17.67 19.56 -1.84
CA PHE A 653 17.88 18.16 -2.24
C PHE A 653 17.37 17.90 -3.66
N GLN A 654 17.87 16.83 -4.29
CA GLN A 654 17.40 16.32 -5.58
C GLN A 654 17.20 14.80 -5.50
N ARG A 655 16.08 14.28 -6.01
CA ARG A 655 15.87 12.84 -6.20
C ARG A 655 15.28 12.59 -7.59
N GLN A 656 15.53 11.40 -8.13
CA GLN A 656 14.97 10.95 -9.41
C GLN A 656 14.37 9.56 -9.26
N SER A 657 13.26 9.28 -9.93
CA SER A 657 12.69 7.94 -9.99
C SER A 657 13.56 7.02 -10.84
N PRO A 658 13.77 5.75 -10.45
CA PRO A 658 14.53 4.81 -11.28
C PRO A 658 13.73 4.37 -12.51
N THR A 659 12.44 4.10 -12.34
CA THR A 659 11.57 3.54 -13.38
C THR A 659 11.24 4.57 -14.45
N GLN A 660 11.37 4.17 -15.72
CA GLN A 660 10.96 4.94 -16.89
C GLN A 660 9.50 4.63 -17.23
N PHE A 661 8.74 5.69 -17.50
CA PHE A 661 7.34 5.62 -17.94
C PHE A 661 7.21 6.12 -19.36
N GLN A 662 6.13 5.71 -20.02
CA GLN A 662 5.75 6.18 -21.34
C GLN A 662 4.25 6.51 -21.32
N ALA A 663 3.86 7.54 -22.07
CA ALA A 663 2.46 7.86 -22.28
C ALA A 663 1.91 7.12 -23.51
N SER A 664 0.61 6.87 -23.53
CA SER A 664 -0.06 6.11 -24.60
C SER A 664 -1.23 6.89 -25.20
N THR A 665 -1.46 6.72 -26.50
CA THR A 665 -2.69 7.17 -27.18
C THR A 665 -3.85 6.18 -26.99
N VAL A 666 -3.54 4.94 -26.64
CA VAL A 666 -4.49 3.91 -26.27
C VAL A 666 -4.71 3.98 -24.77
N THR A 667 -5.95 3.85 -24.33
CA THR A 667 -6.29 3.77 -22.90
C THR A 667 -7.05 2.49 -22.64
N ILE A 668 -6.65 1.82 -21.58
CA ILE A 668 -7.35 0.66 -21.04
C ILE A 668 -7.79 0.99 -19.63
N THR A 669 -9.08 0.81 -19.37
CA THR A 669 -9.69 1.06 -18.07
C THR A 669 -10.44 -0.19 -17.63
N THR A 670 -10.42 -0.47 -16.33
CA THR A 670 -11.04 -1.68 -15.77
C THR A 670 -12.01 -1.31 -14.69
N GLN A 671 -13.13 -2.04 -14.59
CA GLN A 671 -14.10 -1.73 -13.57
C GLN A 671 -13.68 -2.25 -12.17
N PRO A 672 -14.07 -1.52 -11.12
CA PRO A 672 -14.07 -1.95 -9.72
C PRO A 672 -14.67 -3.32 -9.42
N VAL A 673 -13.82 -4.34 -9.26
CA VAL A 673 -14.25 -5.67 -8.83
C VAL A 673 -14.08 -5.93 -7.31
N GLY A 674 -14.90 -6.85 -6.81
CA GLY A 674 -14.88 -7.36 -5.43
C GLY A 674 -13.83 -8.45 -5.22
N THR A 675 -14.13 -9.39 -4.32
CA THR A 675 -13.36 -10.63 -4.15
C THR A 675 -13.82 -11.69 -5.14
N MET A 676 -12.98 -12.70 -5.35
CA MET A 676 -13.27 -13.88 -6.16
C MET A 676 -13.49 -15.07 -5.24
N GLU A 677 -14.36 -15.99 -5.64
CA GLU A 677 -14.60 -17.23 -4.90
C GLU A 677 -13.90 -18.41 -5.60
N PRO A 678 -13.24 -19.31 -4.85
CA PRO A 678 -12.71 -20.55 -5.41
C PRO A 678 -13.78 -21.37 -6.15
N GLY A 679 -13.40 -22.01 -7.25
CA GLY A 679 -14.29 -22.89 -8.03
C GLY A 679 -15.29 -22.17 -8.94
N LYS A 680 -15.41 -20.84 -8.88
CA LYS A 680 -16.31 -20.06 -9.73
C LYS A 680 -15.56 -19.41 -10.88
N GLN A 681 -16.24 -19.25 -12.01
CA GLN A 681 -15.77 -18.38 -13.09
C GLN A 681 -15.96 -16.92 -12.68
N PHE A 682 -14.98 -16.09 -13.03
CA PHE A 682 -14.99 -14.68 -12.72
C PHE A 682 -14.80 -13.85 -14.00
N THR A 683 -15.68 -12.89 -14.22
CA THR A 683 -15.62 -12.00 -15.39
C THR A 683 -15.12 -10.61 -14.98
N LEU A 684 -14.03 -10.19 -15.61
CA LEU A 684 -13.40 -8.88 -15.44
C LEU A 684 -13.69 -8.01 -16.67
N PRO A 685 -14.59 -7.02 -16.57
CA PRO A 685 -14.85 -6.10 -17.67
C PRO A 685 -13.75 -5.04 -17.79
N PHE A 686 -13.40 -4.72 -19.03
CA PHE A 686 -12.47 -3.64 -19.37
C PHE A 686 -12.99 -2.84 -20.57
N THR A 687 -12.57 -1.59 -20.66
CA THR A 687 -12.85 -0.70 -21.79
C THR A 687 -11.54 -0.30 -22.44
N LEU A 688 -11.43 -0.52 -23.74
CA LEU A 688 -10.32 -0.08 -24.57
C LEU A 688 -10.76 1.13 -25.39
N ALA A 689 -10.03 2.23 -25.34
CA ALA A 689 -10.28 3.42 -26.16
C ALA A 689 -9.02 3.88 -26.88
N ASN A 690 -9.17 4.29 -28.14
CA ASN A 690 -8.07 4.72 -29.00
C ASN A 690 -8.23 6.20 -29.34
N ASN A 691 -7.29 7.05 -28.89
CA ASN A 691 -7.22 8.47 -29.27
C ASN A 691 -6.14 8.73 -30.35
N GLY A 692 -5.46 7.68 -30.81
CA GLY A 692 -4.48 7.72 -31.89
C GLY A 692 -5.11 7.49 -33.26
N THR A 693 -4.31 7.03 -34.21
CA THR A 693 -4.78 6.61 -35.53
C THR A 693 -5.60 5.32 -35.43
N ALA A 694 -6.60 5.17 -36.30
CA ALA A 694 -7.37 3.93 -36.39
C ALA A 694 -6.45 2.73 -36.62
N GLY A 695 -6.72 1.62 -35.94
CA GLY A 695 -5.82 0.47 -35.93
C GLY A 695 -6.40 -0.75 -35.23
N SER A 696 -5.68 -1.87 -35.35
CA SER A 696 -5.97 -3.10 -34.61
C SER A 696 -4.97 -3.27 -33.47
N PHE A 697 -5.48 -3.79 -32.36
CA PHE A 697 -4.73 -4.01 -31.13
C PHE A 697 -4.75 -5.49 -30.78
N ASN A 698 -3.58 -6.07 -30.62
CA ASN A 698 -3.40 -7.40 -30.05
C ASN A 698 -3.67 -7.31 -28.55
N ILE A 699 -4.58 -8.14 -28.06
CA ILE A 699 -4.90 -8.24 -26.64
C ILE A 699 -4.21 -9.47 -26.08
N ASN A 700 -3.47 -9.28 -24.99
CA ASN A 700 -2.84 -10.36 -24.26
C ASN A 700 -3.27 -10.30 -22.79
N VAL A 701 -3.60 -11.45 -22.21
CA VAL A 701 -3.98 -11.57 -20.81
C VAL A 701 -3.11 -12.60 -20.14
N SER A 702 -2.42 -12.20 -19.07
CA SER A 702 -1.63 -13.10 -18.25
C SER A 702 -2.00 -12.98 -16.78
N ASN A 703 -1.73 -14.05 -16.01
CA ASN A 703 -1.80 -14.02 -14.56
C ASN A 703 -0.65 -14.79 -13.92
N ASP A 704 -0.37 -14.54 -12.65
CA ASP A 704 0.75 -15.10 -11.89
C ASP A 704 0.52 -16.51 -11.35
N HIS A 705 -0.69 -17.04 -11.46
CA HIS A 705 -1.03 -18.40 -11.10
C HIS A 705 -1.22 -19.33 -12.31
N ASN A 706 -1.08 -18.80 -13.52
CA ASN A 706 -1.39 -19.48 -14.78
C ASN A 706 -2.79 -20.11 -14.81
N PHE A 707 -3.76 -19.49 -14.11
CA PHE A 707 -5.17 -19.84 -14.21
C PHE A 707 -5.67 -19.62 -15.65
N GLU A 708 -6.61 -20.45 -16.08
CA GLU A 708 -7.16 -20.38 -17.43
C GLU A 708 -7.91 -19.06 -17.65
N THR A 709 -7.62 -18.39 -18.77
CA THR A 709 -8.25 -17.14 -19.20
C THR A 709 -8.93 -17.31 -20.55
N GLN A 710 -10.10 -16.66 -20.71
CA GLN A 710 -10.81 -16.55 -21.98
C GLN A 710 -11.03 -15.06 -22.29
N PHE A 711 -10.62 -14.62 -23.47
CA PHE A 711 -10.64 -13.22 -23.89
C PHE A 711 -10.56 -13.11 -25.43
N ASN A 712 -10.98 -11.96 -25.97
CA ASN A 712 -10.77 -11.65 -27.38
C ASN A 712 -9.32 -11.26 -27.61
N THR A 713 -8.63 -11.89 -28.56
CA THR A 713 -7.19 -11.68 -28.82
C THR A 713 -6.88 -10.48 -29.70
N SER A 714 -7.87 -9.88 -30.35
CA SER A 714 -7.70 -8.73 -31.23
C SER A 714 -8.94 -7.84 -31.21
N ILE A 715 -8.73 -6.53 -31.10
CA ILE A 715 -9.78 -5.51 -31.13
C ILE A 715 -9.38 -4.43 -32.13
N THR A 716 -10.26 -4.10 -33.07
CA THR A 716 -10.06 -3.00 -34.04
C THR A 716 -10.84 -1.77 -33.60
N LEU A 717 -10.18 -0.63 -33.54
CA LEU A 717 -10.77 0.65 -33.10
C LEU A 717 -10.44 1.78 -34.07
N GLU A 718 -11.47 2.55 -34.40
CA GLU A 718 -11.33 3.86 -35.03
C GLU A 718 -10.81 4.91 -34.03
N SER A 719 -10.32 6.04 -34.54
CA SER A 719 -9.87 7.16 -33.70
C SER A 719 -11.05 7.78 -32.93
N GLY A 720 -10.86 8.00 -31.63
CA GLY A 720 -11.86 8.53 -30.70
C GLY A 720 -12.93 7.53 -30.28
N VAL A 721 -12.81 6.25 -30.66
CA VAL A 721 -13.80 5.21 -30.32
C VAL A 721 -13.33 4.38 -29.13
N SER A 722 -14.29 3.93 -28.32
CA SER A 722 -14.08 2.99 -27.22
C SER A 722 -14.96 1.74 -27.38
N VAL A 723 -14.46 0.60 -26.91
CA VAL A 723 -15.15 -0.70 -26.90
C VAL A 723 -15.04 -1.31 -25.50
N ASN A 724 -16.16 -1.85 -25.03
CA ASN A 724 -16.21 -2.66 -23.81
C ASN A 724 -16.00 -4.13 -24.16
N ASP A 725 -15.16 -4.81 -23.40
CA ASP A 725 -14.88 -6.23 -23.54
C ASP A 725 -14.64 -6.86 -22.16
N THR A 726 -14.43 -8.17 -22.12
CA THR A 726 -14.33 -8.93 -20.87
C THR A 726 -13.23 -9.99 -20.93
N VAL A 727 -12.63 -10.23 -19.76
CA VAL A 727 -11.75 -11.38 -19.51
C VAL A 727 -12.47 -12.31 -18.54
N THR A 728 -12.61 -13.59 -18.89
CA THR A 728 -13.12 -14.61 -17.97
C THR A 728 -11.96 -15.43 -17.41
N LEU A 729 -11.89 -15.56 -16.08
CA LEU A 729 -10.89 -16.34 -15.36
C LEU A 729 -11.55 -17.54 -14.67
N THR A 730 -10.99 -18.74 -14.82
CA THR A 730 -11.47 -19.97 -14.15
C THR A 730 -10.57 -20.31 -12.97
N LEU A 731 -11.15 -20.36 -11.77
CA LEU A 731 -10.41 -20.59 -10.53
C LEU A 731 -10.51 -22.06 -10.07
N PRO A 732 -9.40 -22.70 -9.68
CA PRO A 732 -9.44 -23.99 -9.03
C PRO A 732 -10.22 -23.96 -7.70
N GLU A 733 -11.03 -24.99 -7.44
CA GLU A 733 -11.83 -25.14 -6.20
C GLU A 733 -10.97 -25.20 -4.94
N ASN A 734 -9.77 -25.78 -5.04
CA ASN A 734 -8.84 -25.95 -3.93
C ASN A 734 -8.00 -24.69 -3.64
N THR A 735 -8.29 -23.56 -4.29
CA THR A 735 -7.56 -22.31 -4.04
C THR A 735 -7.81 -21.82 -2.62
N PRO A 736 -6.78 -21.69 -1.77
CA PRO A 736 -7.00 -21.33 -0.38
C PRO A 736 -7.46 -19.88 -0.20
N SER A 737 -8.34 -19.63 0.77
CA SER A 737 -8.77 -18.28 1.15
C SER A 737 -7.58 -17.40 1.58
N GLY A 738 -7.59 -16.14 1.16
CA GLY A 738 -6.52 -15.16 1.38
C GLY A 738 -5.43 -15.18 0.31
N THR A 739 -5.52 -16.07 -0.68
CA THR A 739 -4.68 -15.99 -1.89
C THR A 739 -5.08 -14.76 -2.70
N ASP A 740 -4.17 -14.21 -3.49
CA ASP A 740 -4.47 -13.19 -4.48
C ASP A 740 -4.00 -13.63 -5.87
N VAL A 741 -4.61 -13.08 -6.91
CA VAL A 741 -4.18 -13.24 -8.30
C VAL A 741 -3.90 -11.87 -8.88
N THR A 742 -2.78 -11.73 -9.57
CA THR A 742 -2.42 -10.54 -10.33
C THR A 742 -2.73 -10.80 -11.79
N VAL A 743 -3.74 -10.11 -12.33
CA VAL A 743 -4.14 -10.18 -13.74
C VAL A 743 -3.59 -8.96 -14.47
N THR A 744 -2.90 -9.21 -15.59
CA THR A 744 -2.39 -8.17 -16.48
C THR A 744 -3.09 -8.30 -17.83
N ILE A 745 -3.82 -7.27 -18.22
CA ILE A 745 -4.44 -7.15 -19.55
C ILE A 745 -3.58 -6.16 -20.34
N GLU A 746 -3.14 -6.52 -21.53
CA GLU A 746 -2.37 -5.66 -22.43
C GLU A 746 -3.10 -5.45 -23.73
N ALA A 747 -2.96 -4.25 -24.28
CA ALA A 747 -3.36 -3.90 -25.62
C ALA A 747 -2.15 -3.28 -26.32
N GLU A 748 -1.67 -3.93 -27.37
CA GLU A 748 -0.53 -3.50 -28.18
C GLU A 748 -0.97 -3.29 -29.62
N ALA A 749 -0.62 -2.14 -30.21
CA ALA A 749 -0.86 -1.90 -31.63
C ALA A 749 -0.13 -2.96 -32.47
N VAL A 750 -0.75 -3.47 -33.53
CA VAL A 750 -0.15 -4.54 -34.37
C VAL A 750 1.20 -4.15 -34.97
N ASP A 751 1.46 -2.85 -35.16
CA ASP A 751 2.73 -2.32 -35.65
C ASP A 751 3.78 -2.05 -34.55
N GLY A 752 3.45 -2.32 -33.29
CA GLY A 752 4.31 -2.08 -32.11
C GLY A 752 4.50 -0.59 -31.78
N SER A 753 3.71 0.31 -32.38
CA SER A 753 3.89 1.75 -32.22
C SER A 753 3.45 2.28 -30.85
N ASP A 754 2.49 1.61 -30.21
CA ASP A 754 1.91 2.00 -28.94
C ASP A 754 1.40 0.77 -28.16
N SER A 755 1.44 0.85 -26.84
CA SER A 755 0.89 -0.17 -25.96
C SER A 755 0.42 0.42 -24.64
N ASN A 756 -0.64 -0.16 -24.09
CA ASN A 756 -1.10 0.13 -22.74
C ASN A 756 -1.55 -1.16 -22.04
N TYR A 757 -1.66 -1.11 -20.72
CA TYR A 757 -1.99 -2.26 -19.89
C TYR A 757 -2.91 -1.87 -18.74
N ALA A 758 -3.58 -2.87 -18.15
CA ALA A 758 -4.24 -2.77 -16.86
C ALA A 758 -3.78 -3.90 -15.96
N VAL A 759 -3.22 -3.56 -14.79
CA VAL A 759 -2.79 -4.55 -13.78
C VAL A 759 -3.73 -4.51 -12.58
N LEU A 760 -4.32 -5.65 -12.23
CA LEU A 760 -5.24 -5.79 -11.10
C LEU A 760 -4.81 -6.93 -10.19
N ARG A 761 -4.71 -6.63 -8.90
CA ARG A 761 -4.56 -7.62 -7.82
C ARG A 761 -5.92 -7.88 -7.18
N ILE A 762 -6.40 -9.12 -7.24
CA ILE A 762 -7.74 -9.52 -6.80
C ILE A 762 -7.63 -10.61 -5.73
N ALA A 763 -8.35 -10.43 -4.61
CA ALA A 763 -8.33 -11.38 -3.49
C ALA A 763 -9.29 -12.54 -3.74
N ILE A 764 -8.86 -13.75 -3.39
CA ILE A 764 -9.65 -14.98 -3.46
C ILE A 764 -10.08 -15.36 -2.05
N ILE A 765 -11.38 -15.30 -1.79
CA ILE A 765 -11.98 -15.51 -0.48
C ILE A 765 -13.11 -16.53 -0.63
N ALA A 766 -13.02 -17.62 0.12
CA ALA A 766 -14.10 -18.59 0.22
C ALA A 766 -15.28 -18.00 1.02
N PRO A 767 -16.53 -18.41 0.75
CA PRO A 767 -17.67 -18.00 1.55
C PRO A 767 -17.44 -18.27 3.04
N ILE A 768 -17.64 -17.24 3.86
CA ILE A 768 -17.46 -17.33 5.31
C ILE A 768 -18.72 -18.01 5.88
N THR A 769 -18.52 -19.10 6.60
CA THR A 769 -19.62 -19.88 7.20
C THR A 769 -19.72 -19.69 8.71
N ASP A 770 -18.66 -19.22 9.36
CA ASP A 770 -18.59 -18.99 10.79
C ASP A 770 -18.35 -17.51 11.12
N PHE A 771 -19.30 -16.94 11.84
CA PHE A 771 -19.33 -15.54 12.27
C PHE A 771 -19.34 -15.41 13.80
N THR A 772 -19.24 -16.54 14.52
CA THR A 772 -19.38 -16.57 15.98
C THR A 772 -18.00 -16.44 16.60
N PRO A 773 -17.73 -15.41 17.42
CA PRO A 773 -16.45 -15.32 18.11
C PRO A 773 -16.34 -16.36 19.23
N PRO A 774 -15.12 -16.75 19.60
CA PRO A 774 -14.87 -17.62 20.75
C PRO A 774 -15.54 -17.14 22.04
N LEU A 775 -15.96 -18.09 22.87
CA LEU A 775 -16.43 -17.85 24.23
C LEU A 775 -15.33 -18.15 25.24
N CYS A 776 -15.12 -17.24 26.18
CA CYS A 776 -14.17 -17.39 27.28
C CYS A 776 -14.90 -17.40 28.64
N GLU A 777 -14.69 -18.45 29.42
CA GLU A 777 -15.29 -18.62 30.75
C GLU A 777 -14.20 -18.81 31.81
N ALA A 778 -14.18 -17.97 32.85
CA ALA A 778 -13.23 -18.13 33.96
C ALA A 778 -13.65 -19.33 34.82
N VAL A 779 -12.73 -20.26 35.04
CA VAL A 779 -12.92 -21.40 35.93
C VAL A 779 -12.52 -21.02 37.36
N SER A 780 -11.35 -20.42 37.53
CA SER A 780 -10.88 -19.99 38.86
C SER A 780 -9.87 -18.85 38.76
N VAL A 781 -9.94 -17.92 39.72
CA VAL A 781 -8.92 -16.88 39.92
C VAL A 781 -8.37 -17.03 41.33
N ASN A 782 -7.07 -17.30 41.45
CA ASN A 782 -6.39 -17.38 42.74
C ASN A 782 -5.38 -16.25 42.85
N ALA A 783 -5.65 -15.30 43.75
CA ALA A 783 -4.85 -14.08 43.86
C ALA A 783 -4.66 -13.69 45.32
N ASN A 784 -3.49 -14.01 45.88
CA ASN A 784 -3.10 -13.56 47.21
C ASN A 784 -2.06 -12.44 47.09
N CYS A 785 -2.54 -11.23 46.76
CA CYS A 785 -1.70 -10.05 46.54
C CYS A 785 -1.74 -9.07 47.72
N SER A 786 -1.73 -9.57 48.96
CA SER A 786 -1.87 -8.78 50.20
C SER A 786 -0.54 -8.26 50.78
N GLY A 787 0.60 -8.69 50.24
CA GLY A 787 1.95 -8.32 50.69
C GLY A 787 2.84 -7.69 49.61
N ASN A 788 4.16 -7.83 49.75
CA ASN A 788 5.12 -7.39 48.74
C ASN A 788 4.83 -8.08 47.40
N CYS A 789 4.43 -7.29 46.41
CA CYS A 789 3.95 -7.79 45.13
C CYS A 789 4.98 -8.62 44.36
N SER A 790 6.28 -8.41 44.62
CA SER A 790 7.38 -9.13 43.96
C SER A 790 7.56 -10.56 44.47
N LEU A 791 7.00 -10.89 45.65
CA LEU A 791 7.11 -12.20 46.29
C LEU A 791 5.81 -13.03 46.20
N SER A 792 4.79 -12.52 45.52
CA SER A 792 3.49 -13.17 45.39
C SER A 792 3.04 -13.18 43.94
N SER A 793 2.33 -14.23 43.57
CA SER A 793 1.77 -14.42 42.23
C SER A 793 0.27 -14.66 42.30
N TRP A 794 -0.40 -14.38 41.19
CA TRP A 794 -1.80 -14.71 40.98
C TRP A 794 -1.98 -15.52 39.71
N TYR A 795 -3.02 -16.35 39.69
CA TYR A 795 -3.29 -17.31 38.63
C TYR A 795 -4.74 -17.16 38.16
N LEU A 796 -4.96 -17.24 36.86
CA LEU A 796 -6.27 -17.42 36.22
C LEU A 796 -6.28 -18.75 35.50
N THR A 797 -7.34 -19.52 35.71
CA THR A 797 -7.69 -20.67 34.87
C THR A 797 -9.01 -20.37 34.18
N ALA A 798 -9.07 -20.56 32.86
CA ALA A 798 -10.24 -20.30 32.04
C ALA A 798 -10.41 -21.38 30.97
N ASN A 799 -11.66 -21.62 30.57
CA ASN A 799 -11.99 -22.44 29.42
C ASN A 799 -12.34 -21.54 28.24
N VAL A 800 -11.79 -21.85 27.08
CA VAL A 800 -12.06 -21.17 25.82
C VAL A 800 -12.63 -22.19 24.84
N THR A 801 -13.79 -21.89 24.27
CA THR A 801 -14.48 -22.77 23.32
C THR A 801 -15.08 -21.95 22.20
N ASP A 802 -15.20 -22.59 21.04
CA ASP A 802 -15.89 -22.02 19.88
C ASP A 802 -17.27 -22.66 19.65
N GLY A 803 -17.73 -23.51 20.57
CA GLY A 803 -18.96 -24.27 20.39
C GLY A 803 -18.93 -25.11 19.10
N ASN A 804 -19.88 -24.84 18.21
CA ASN A 804 -19.98 -25.46 16.88
C ASN A 804 -19.34 -24.62 15.76
N GLY A 805 -18.51 -23.63 16.10
CA GLY A 805 -17.77 -22.81 15.15
C GLY A 805 -16.60 -23.55 14.50
N SER A 806 -15.69 -22.77 13.93
CA SER A 806 -14.50 -23.22 13.21
C SER A 806 -13.39 -23.77 14.12
N GLY A 807 -13.50 -23.58 15.44
CA GLY A 807 -12.54 -24.05 16.43
C GLY A 807 -11.51 -22.99 16.80
N ILE A 808 -10.90 -23.14 17.98
CA ILE A 808 -9.94 -22.17 18.51
C ILE A 808 -8.60 -22.25 17.78
N GLN A 809 -8.21 -21.18 17.08
CA GLN A 809 -6.91 -21.04 16.44
C GLN A 809 -5.82 -20.63 17.44
N SER A 810 -6.09 -19.63 18.28
CA SER A 810 -5.09 -19.12 19.22
C SER A 810 -5.70 -18.43 20.42
N VAL A 811 -4.97 -18.48 21.54
CA VAL A 811 -5.22 -17.65 22.72
C VAL A 811 -3.91 -16.97 23.10
N ARG A 812 -3.92 -15.65 23.27
CA ARG A 812 -2.72 -14.85 23.54
C ARG A 812 -2.97 -13.73 24.52
N ILE A 813 -1.91 -13.29 25.17
CA ILE A 813 -1.93 -12.09 26.02
C ILE A 813 -1.89 -10.86 25.11
N LEU A 814 -2.91 -10.00 25.21
CA LEU A 814 -2.92 -8.68 24.60
C LEU A 814 -2.36 -7.62 25.56
N LYS A 815 -2.68 -7.72 26.85
CA LYS A 815 -2.10 -6.91 27.93
C LYS A 815 -1.77 -7.77 29.14
N GLY A 816 -0.66 -7.45 29.79
CA GLY A 816 -0.12 -8.16 30.94
C GLY A 816 1.27 -8.72 30.63
N ASN A 817 2.02 -9.08 31.69
CA ASN A 817 3.41 -9.52 31.61
C ASN A 817 3.65 -10.91 32.25
N GLY A 818 2.57 -11.65 32.49
CA GLY A 818 2.60 -13.01 32.99
C GLY A 818 2.90 -14.05 31.92
N ASN A 819 3.00 -15.30 32.34
CA ASN A 819 3.14 -16.45 31.47
C ASN A 819 1.76 -17.06 31.16
N LEU A 820 1.54 -17.45 29.90
CA LEU A 820 0.30 -18.09 29.44
C LEU A 820 0.63 -19.50 28.97
N THR A 821 -0.12 -20.48 29.47
CA THR A 821 -0.07 -21.87 29.02
C THR A 821 -1.45 -22.30 28.57
N THR A 822 -1.52 -23.04 27.47
CA THR A 822 -2.78 -23.50 26.88
C THR A 822 -2.73 -25.01 26.69
N THR A 823 -3.85 -25.69 26.93
CA THR A 823 -3.99 -27.14 26.72
C THR A 823 -5.38 -27.41 26.17
N THR A 824 -5.44 -28.00 24.98
CA THR A 824 -6.72 -28.33 24.34
C THR A 824 -7.08 -29.77 24.66
N VAL A 825 -8.30 -29.96 25.16
CA VAL A 825 -8.86 -31.27 25.50
C VAL A 825 -10.15 -31.46 24.71
N PHE A 826 -10.34 -32.65 24.15
CA PHE A 826 -11.61 -33.05 23.58
C PHE A 826 -12.61 -33.23 24.71
N SER A 827 -13.66 -32.42 24.74
CA SER A 827 -14.74 -32.63 25.71
C SER A 827 -15.54 -33.87 25.34
N ASP A 828 -16.15 -34.52 26.33
CA ASP A 828 -17.04 -35.68 26.15
C ASP A 828 -18.27 -35.37 25.26
N THR A 829 -18.52 -34.09 24.98
CA THR A 829 -19.59 -33.60 24.09
C THR A 829 -19.14 -33.34 22.64
N GLY A 830 -17.88 -33.66 22.30
CA GLY A 830 -17.34 -33.51 20.94
C GLY A 830 -16.89 -32.09 20.56
N VAL A 831 -16.88 -31.14 21.51
CA VAL A 831 -16.44 -29.75 21.30
C VAL A 831 -15.00 -29.58 21.79
N ASN A 832 -14.15 -28.92 21.01
CA ASN A 832 -12.78 -28.59 21.42
C ASN A 832 -12.83 -27.50 22.52
N VAL A 833 -12.29 -27.81 23.69
CA VAL A 833 -12.15 -26.84 24.80
C VAL A 833 -10.66 -26.61 25.04
N THR A 834 -10.23 -25.37 24.89
CA THR A 834 -8.87 -24.92 25.21
C THR A 834 -8.85 -24.38 26.62
N MET A 835 -8.27 -25.14 27.55
CA MET A 835 -7.97 -24.67 28.90
C MET A 835 -6.79 -23.71 28.84
N VAL A 836 -6.91 -22.60 29.56
CA VAL A 836 -5.94 -21.51 29.61
C VAL A 836 -5.54 -21.31 31.06
N ILE A 837 -4.23 -21.30 31.32
CA ILE A 837 -3.66 -21.00 32.63
C ILE A 837 -2.71 -19.82 32.46
N TYR A 838 -3.04 -18.71 33.12
CA TYR A 838 -2.22 -17.50 33.19
C TYR A 838 -1.63 -17.34 34.60
N ASN A 839 -0.36 -16.95 34.68
CA ASN A 839 0.35 -16.71 35.94
C ASN A 839 1.16 -15.41 35.85
N ALA A 840 0.94 -14.47 36.77
CA ALA A 840 1.73 -13.25 36.86
C ALA A 840 2.10 -12.91 38.30
N SER A 841 3.19 -12.14 38.46
CA SER A 841 3.49 -11.49 39.74
C SER A 841 2.37 -10.51 40.10
N CYS A 842 2.07 -10.40 41.40
CA CYS A 842 1.14 -9.42 41.95
C CYS A 842 1.54 -7.95 41.66
N CYS A 843 2.74 -7.68 41.16
CA CYS A 843 3.14 -6.34 40.69
C CYS A 843 2.50 -5.96 39.35
N SER A 844 1.89 -6.93 38.67
CA SER A 844 1.17 -6.74 37.42
C SER A 844 -0.20 -7.37 37.51
N GLN A 845 -1.21 -6.52 37.65
CA GLN A 845 -2.59 -6.92 37.94
C GLN A 845 -3.51 -6.75 36.74
N PHE A 846 -2.94 -6.38 35.59
CA PHE A 846 -3.65 -6.17 34.34
C PHE A 846 -3.51 -7.43 33.49
N LEU A 847 -4.65 -7.96 33.09
CA LEU A 847 -4.74 -9.00 32.08
C LEU A 847 -5.77 -8.58 31.04
N GLU A 848 -5.44 -8.81 29.79
CA GLU A 848 -6.39 -8.88 28.70
C GLU A 848 -5.94 -10.04 27.81
N LEU A 849 -6.77 -11.08 27.73
CA LEU A 849 -6.56 -12.19 26.81
C LEU A 849 -7.35 -11.96 25.54
N VAL A 850 -6.84 -12.48 24.43
CA VAL A 850 -7.57 -12.54 23.16
C VAL A 850 -7.63 -13.98 22.71
N ALA A 851 -8.83 -14.45 22.40
CA ALA A 851 -9.08 -15.72 21.74
C ALA A 851 -9.50 -15.46 20.30
N VAL A 852 -8.98 -16.27 19.37
CA VAL A 852 -9.25 -16.18 17.93
C VAL A 852 -9.59 -17.58 17.43
N ASP A 853 -10.65 -17.70 16.65
CA ASP A 853 -11.02 -18.95 15.97
C ASP A 853 -10.30 -19.11 14.61
N GLU A 854 -10.53 -20.23 13.92
CA GLU A 854 -9.94 -20.47 12.60
C GLU A 854 -10.49 -19.51 11.53
N ALA A 855 -11.75 -19.09 11.64
CA ALA A 855 -12.39 -18.10 10.78
C ALA A 855 -11.84 -16.67 10.95
N GLY A 856 -11.12 -16.39 12.05
CA GLY A 856 -10.56 -15.09 12.39
C GLY A 856 -11.49 -14.18 13.21
N ASN A 857 -12.59 -14.70 13.77
CA ASN A 857 -13.42 -13.97 14.73
C ASN A 857 -12.64 -13.82 16.05
N VAL A 858 -12.82 -12.66 16.69
CA VAL A 858 -12.02 -12.25 17.84
C VAL A 858 -12.91 -12.11 19.06
N ALA A 859 -12.47 -12.70 20.17
CA ALA A 859 -13.03 -12.45 21.49
C ALA A 859 -11.96 -11.82 22.40
N SER A 860 -12.27 -10.67 22.99
CA SER A 860 -11.49 -10.14 24.11
C SER A 860 -12.02 -10.76 25.41
N CYS A 861 -11.12 -11.35 26.17
CA CYS A 861 -11.40 -12.17 27.33
C CYS A 861 -10.71 -11.57 28.55
N PHE A 862 -11.45 -11.51 29.66
CA PHE A 862 -10.96 -11.07 30.97
C PHE A 862 -10.24 -9.71 30.92
N ASN A 863 -10.97 -8.62 30.70
CA ASN A 863 -10.44 -7.26 30.75
C ASN A 863 -10.57 -6.71 32.18
N PHE A 864 -9.62 -7.06 33.08
CA PHE A 864 -9.74 -6.76 34.51
C PHE A 864 -8.47 -6.21 35.16
N VAL A 865 -8.67 -5.44 36.23
CA VAL A 865 -7.68 -5.05 37.24
C VAL A 865 -8.08 -5.69 38.57
N ARG A 866 -7.41 -6.78 38.96
CA ARG A 866 -7.47 -7.43 40.29
C ARG A 866 -8.82 -8.09 40.71
N ALA A 867 -8.87 -9.42 40.60
CA ALA A 867 -8.91 -10.41 41.69
C ALA A 867 -9.81 -10.27 42.96
N THR A 868 -10.68 -9.28 43.11
CA THR A 868 -11.61 -9.18 44.26
C THR A 868 -13.09 -9.10 43.89
N GLU A 869 -13.45 -9.11 42.61
CA GLU A 869 -14.86 -9.14 42.18
C GLU A 869 -15.11 -10.34 41.27
N LEU A 870 -15.41 -11.48 41.87
CA LEU A 870 -16.18 -12.54 41.24
C LEU A 870 -17.32 -12.93 42.19
N SER A 871 -18.28 -12.02 42.38
CA SER A 871 -19.61 -12.40 42.83
C SER A 871 -20.51 -12.52 41.61
N THR A 872 -20.76 -13.78 41.21
CA THR A 872 -21.94 -14.28 40.49
C THR A 872 -22.91 -13.21 39.97
N SER A 873 -22.91 -12.96 38.65
CA SER A 873 -24.03 -12.28 38.00
C SER A 873 -24.75 -13.27 37.06
N THR A 874 -25.64 -14.05 37.65
CA THR A 874 -26.85 -14.47 36.94
C THR A 874 -27.74 -13.23 36.83
N ALA A 875 -28.02 -12.77 35.61
CA ALA A 875 -28.94 -11.68 35.35
C ALA A 875 -30.39 -12.04 35.77
N PRO A 876 -31.12 -11.08 36.36
CA PRO A 876 -32.54 -10.93 36.06
C PRO A 876 -32.95 -9.46 35.75
N PRO A 877 -34.18 -9.22 35.25
CA PRO A 877 -34.52 -8.05 34.42
C PRO A 877 -35.11 -6.84 35.19
N VAL A 878 -34.97 -5.64 34.58
CA VAL A 878 -35.86 -4.45 34.67
C VAL A 878 -35.80 -3.69 36.02
N THR A 879 -35.57 -2.37 36.14
CA THR A 879 -36.48 -1.26 35.77
C THR A 879 -35.77 0.09 36.02
N ALA A 880 -35.98 1.08 35.15
CA ALA A 880 -35.52 2.44 35.34
C ALA A 880 -36.42 3.22 36.31
N THR A 881 -35.84 3.95 37.25
CA THR A 881 -36.53 5.00 38.02
C THR A 881 -35.84 6.35 37.84
N SER A 882 -36.67 7.34 37.57
CA SER A 882 -36.34 8.75 37.32
C SER A 882 -35.86 9.46 38.58
N MET A 883 -34.89 10.37 38.43
CA MET A 883 -34.82 11.56 39.28
C MET A 883 -34.65 12.81 38.42
N SER A 884 -35.69 13.63 38.46
CA SER A 884 -35.76 15.01 38.02
C SER A 884 -35.00 15.93 38.98
N HIS A 885 -34.22 16.87 38.46
CA HIS A 885 -33.94 18.12 39.18
C HIS A 885 -34.04 19.33 38.24
N LEU A 886 -34.82 20.30 38.71
CA LEU A 886 -35.21 21.57 38.11
C LEU A 886 -34.09 22.64 38.20
N ILE A 887 -34.00 23.42 37.11
CA ILE A 887 -33.93 24.89 36.99
C ILE A 887 -32.71 25.65 37.57
N HIS A 888 -32.01 26.35 36.67
CA HIS A 888 -31.91 27.81 36.74
C HIS A 888 -31.71 28.47 35.36
N GLN A 889 -32.65 29.36 35.02
CA GLN A 889 -32.58 30.32 33.91
C GLN A 889 -31.57 31.43 34.23
N THR A 890 -31.01 32.06 33.19
CA THR A 890 -31.22 33.48 32.82
C THR A 890 -30.22 33.91 31.74
N GLY A 891 -30.60 34.86 30.88
CA GLY A 891 -29.65 35.69 30.13
C GLY A 891 -29.94 35.86 28.64
N THR A 892 -30.89 36.73 28.33
CA THR A 892 -31.16 37.32 27.02
C THR A 892 -29.95 38.11 26.48
N ASN A 893 -29.76 38.14 25.15
CA ASN A 893 -29.73 39.41 24.41
C ASN A 893 -29.75 39.21 22.89
N SER A 894 -30.69 39.93 22.30
CA SER A 894 -30.97 40.20 20.89
C SER A 894 -29.91 41.09 20.23
N ALA A 895 -29.63 40.87 18.95
CA ALA A 895 -29.27 41.93 18.02
C ALA A 895 -29.66 41.54 16.58
N GLU A 896 -30.46 42.41 15.98
CA GLU A 896 -31.02 42.41 14.63
C GLU A 896 -29.92 42.65 13.57
N CYS A 897 -29.91 41.85 12.49
CA CYS A 897 -30.28 42.22 11.11
C CYS A 897 -29.50 43.40 10.49
N TYR A 898 -28.77 43.16 9.38
CA TYR A 898 -28.91 43.94 8.15
C TYR A 898 -28.43 43.13 6.92
N LEU A 899 -29.29 43.16 5.90
CA LEU A 899 -29.16 42.61 4.55
C LEU A 899 -28.18 43.40 3.69
N ILE A 900 -27.38 42.74 2.85
CA ILE A 900 -26.98 43.22 1.51
C ILE A 900 -26.87 42.04 0.53
N LEU A 901 -27.66 42.09 -0.55
CA LEU A 901 -27.60 41.29 -1.79
C LEU A 901 -26.67 42.00 -2.81
N PRO A 902 -26.02 41.28 -3.75
CA PRO A 902 -26.63 40.94 -5.06
C PRO A 902 -26.28 39.50 -5.54
N VAL A 903 -27.19 38.68 -6.07
CA VAL A 903 -27.81 38.65 -7.43
C VAL A 903 -26.84 38.34 -8.60
N LEU A 904 -26.97 37.08 -9.06
CA LEU A 904 -26.82 36.51 -10.43
C LEU A 904 -25.45 36.46 -11.15
N LEU A 905 -24.98 35.23 -11.43
CA LEU A 905 -25.02 34.63 -12.79
C LEU A 905 -24.66 33.12 -12.72
N TRP A 906 -25.61 32.26 -13.13
CA TRP A 906 -25.42 30.84 -13.40
C TRP A 906 -25.90 30.60 -14.82
N LEU A 907 -25.09 29.92 -15.65
CA LEU A 907 -25.54 29.09 -16.77
C LEU A 907 -24.37 28.20 -17.24
N ASN A 908 -24.71 26.95 -17.55
CA ASN A 908 -23.91 25.89 -18.21
C ASN A 908 -23.16 24.88 -17.32
N VAL A 909 -23.90 23.95 -16.71
CA VAL A 909 -23.45 22.55 -16.51
C VAL A 909 -24.64 21.63 -16.74
N GLY A 910 -24.95 21.33 -18.00
CA GLY A 910 -26.10 20.51 -18.39
C GLY A 910 -25.78 19.26 -19.21
N VAL A 911 -24.53 19.05 -19.63
CA VAL A 911 -24.22 18.04 -20.66
C VAL A 911 -23.34 16.90 -20.16
N SER A 912 -22.66 17.02 -19.03
CA SER A 912 -21.69 15.98 -18.62
C SER A 912 -22.27 14.83 -17.77
N VAL A 913 -23.52 14.90 -17.32
CA VAL A 913 -24.12 13.88 -16.44
C VAL A 913 -24.76 12.73 -17.22
N TYR A 914 -25.16 12.94 -18.48
CA TYR A 914 -25.89 11.92 -19.25
C TYR A 914 -24.99 10.81 -19.83
N GLN A 915 -23.69 11.07 -20.02
CA GLN A 915 -22.74 10.05 -20.51
C GLN A 915 -22.21 9.10 -19.42
N PHE A 916 -22.40 9.42 -18.13
CA PHE A 916 -21.94 8.57 -17.01
C PHE A 916 -22.98 7.55 -16.52
N MET A 917 -24.22 7.59 -17.03
CA MET A 917 -25.35 6.79 -16.51
C MET A 917 -25.74 5.58 -17.39
N GLN A 918 -24.94 5.23 -18.39
CA GLN A 918 -25.05 3.92 -19.08
C GLN A 918 -23.84 2.99 -18.86
N LEU A 919 -23.06 3.23 -17.79
CA LEU A 919 -21.99 2.33 -17.34
C LEU A 919 -22.25 1.80 -15.93
#